data_AF-A0A438F3T4-F1
#
_entry.id   AF-A0A438F3T4-F1
#
_cell.length_a   1.000
_cell.length_b   1.000
_cell.length_c   1.000
_cell.angle_alpha   90.00
_cell.angle_beta   90.00
_cell.angle_gamma   90.00
#
_symmetry.space_group_name_H-M   'P 1'
#
loop_
_entity.id
_entity.type
_entity.pdbx_description
1 polymer ?
#
loop_
_entity_poly.entity_id
_entity_poly.type
_entity_poly.pdbx_seq_one_letter_code
_entity_poly.pdbx_strand_id
1 'polypeptide(L)'
;MRPWIVDTGASDHMTGDAAILQNYKPSNGHSSVHIADGSKSKIAGTGSIKLTKDLYLDSVLHVPNLDCNLLSISKLAHDLQCVTKFYPNLCVFQDLKSGKMIGSAELCSGLYLLSCGQFSTKSLKQVAYSLRFAKHTRTVYPQIPYKPSTVFSLVHSDVWGPSRIKNISGTRWFVTFVDDHTRVTWVFLMKEKSEVGHIFQTFNLMVQNQFNSKIQVLKSDNAKEYFTSSLSTYLQNHGIIHISSCVDTPQQNGVAERKNRHLLEVARCLMFSSNVPNYFWGEAILTATYLINRMPSRVLTFQSPRQLFLKQFPHTHAASSDLPLKVFGCTAFVHVYPQNRSKFAPRANKCIFLGYSPTQKGYKCYSPTNKRFYTTMDVSFFEHVFFYPKSHVQGESMNEHQVWESFLEGVPSFHSESPNPSQFAPTELSTPMPPSVQPAQHTNVPSPVTIQSPMPIQPIAPQLANENLQVYIRRRKRQELEHGSQSTCGQYIDSNSSLPEENIGEDRLERLIPSIDDSTLPIALRKGVRRCTDHPIGNYVTYEGLSPSYRAFATSLDDTQVPNTIQEALKISEWKKAVQDEIDALEKNGTWTITDLPVGKRPVGCKWIFTIKYKADGSVERFKARLVARGFTQSYGIDYQETFAPVAKLNTIRILLSLAVNQDWCLQQLDIKNAFLNGDLEEEVYMEIPPGFEESMAKNQNLKKYLSEEFEVKDLGNLKYFLGMEVARSRKGIVVSQRKYILDLLKETGMLGCKPIDTPMDSQKKLGIEKESTPVDRGRYQRLVGRLIYLSHTRPDIGFAVSAVSQFMHSPTEEHMEAVYRILRYLKMTPGKGLFFRKTENRDTEVYSDADWAGNIIDRRSTSGYCSFVWGNLVTWRSKKQSVVARSSAEAEYRALAQGICEGIWIKRVLSELGQTSSSPILMMCDNQAAISIAKNPVHHDRTKHVEIDRHFITEKVTSETVKLNYVPTKHQTADILTKALPRPNFEDLTCKLGLYDIYSPA
;
A
#
# COMPACT_ATOMS: atom_id res chain seq x y z
N MET A 1 45.96 43.55 -13.15
CA MET A 1 44.65 44.04 -13.66
C MET A 1 43.55 43.51 -12.75
N ARG A 2 42.49 44.29 -12.47
CA ARG A 2 41.29 43.78 -11.78
C ARG A 2 40.57 42.75 -12.67
N PRO A 3 39.94 41.70 -12.11
CA PRO A 3 39.22 40.71 -12.92
C PRO A 3 37.97 41.34 -13.56
N TRP A 4 37.64 40.88 -14.76
CA TRP A 4 36.43 41.28 -15.47
C TRP A 4 35.28 40.33 -15.12
N ILE A 5 34.25 40.86 -14.47
CA ILE A 5 33.02 40.16 -14.11
C ILE A 5 32.08 40.24 -15.30
N VAL A 6 31.57 39.08 -15.74
CA VAL A 6 30.54 38.99 -16.77
C VAL A 6 29.18 39.24 -16.13
N ASP A 7 28.46 40.26 -16.61
CA ASP A 7 27.21 40.72 -16.00
C ASP A 7 26.11 40.93 -17.05
N THR A 8 24.89 40.47 -16.72
CA THR A 8 23.67 40.70 -17.50
C THR A 8 22.95 41.99 -17.13
N GLY A 9 23.25 42.58 -15.95
CA GLY A 9 22.63 43.81 -15.46
C GLY A 9 23.34 45.10 -15.91
N ALA A 10 24.65 45.07 -16.15
CA ALA A 10 25.41 46.21 -16.66
C ALA A 10 24.95 46.63 -18.07
N SER A 11 24.69 47.93 -18.28
CA SER A 11 24.36 48.49 -19.59
C SER A 11 25.56 48.53 -20.53
N ASP A 12 26.75 48.72 -19.97
CA ASP A 12 27.98 48.97 -20.72
C ASP A 12 29.19 48.26 -20.12
N HIS A 13 30.28 48.22 -20.87
CA HIS A 13 31.59 47.81 -20.35
C HIS A 13 32.14 48.92 -19.46
N MET A 14 32.57 48.59 -18.24
CA MET A 14 33.02 49.57 -17.25
C MET A 14 34.28 49.15 -16.50
N THR A 15 35.09 50.13 -16.11
CA THR A 15 36.24 49.95 -15.20
C THR A 15 36.45 51.17 -14.31
N GLY A 16 36.95 50.96 -13.09
CA GLY A 16 37.49 52.01 -12.22
C GLY A 16 38.97 52.33 -12.44
N ASP A 17 39.59 51.78 -13.49
CA ASP A 17 41.03 51.91 -13.77
C ASP A 17 41.23 52.53 -15.16
N ALA A 18 41.66 53.79 -15.22
CA ALA A 18 41.99 54.47 -16.48
C ALA A 18 43.25 53.91 -17.15
N ALA A 19 44.20 53.37 -16.38
CA ALA A 19 45.53 53.00 -16.88
C ALA A 19 45.52 51.72 -17.76
N ILE A 20 44.41 50.97 -17.75
CA ILE A 20 44.21 49.81 -18.63
C ILE A 20 43.51 50.16 -19.96
N LEU A 21 43.06 51.41 -20.14
CA LEU A 21 42.35 51.85 -21.33
C LEU A 21 43.30 52.46 -22.39
N GLN A 22 43.13 52.00 -23.62
CA GLN A 22 43.76 52.54 -24.82
C GLN A 22 42.86 53.64 -25.42
N ASN A 23 43.45 54.58 -26.15
CA ASN A 23 42.74 55.68 -26.84
C ASN A 23 41.79 56.50 -25.93
N TYR A 24 42.13 56.62 -24.65
CA TYR A 24 41.28 57.23 -23.63
C TYR A 24 40.94 58.69 -23.93
N LYS A 25 39.64 59.01 -23.93
CA LYS A 25 39.09 60.35 -24.07
C LYS A 25 38.40 60.75 -22.76
N PRO A 26 38.83 61.81 -22.06
CA PRO A 26 38.12 62.31 -20.90
C PRO A 26 36.74 62.84 -21.31
N SER A 27 35.77 62.73 -20.41
CA SER A 27 34.39 63.19 -20.61
C SER A 27 34.11 64.46 -19.83
N ASN A 28 33.30 65.37 -20.37
CA ASN A 28 32.96 66.66 -19.75
C ASN A 28 32.04 66.55 -18.51
N GLY A 29 31.98 65.40 -17.85
CA GLY A 29 31.35 65.22 -16.53
C GLY A 29 29.81 65.29 -16.47
N HIS A 30 29.14 65.48 -17.60
CA HIS A 30 27.67 65.57 -17.69
C HIS A 30 26.94 64.21 -17.62
N SER A 31 27.65 63.10 -17.83
CA SER A 31 27.08 61.75 -17.88
C SER A 31 27.34 60.96 -16.59
N SER A 32 26.30 60.32 -16.05
CA SER A 32 26.36 59.51 -14.83
C SER A 32 25.66 58.17 -14.97
N VAL A 33 26.18 57.13 -14.32
CA VAL A 33 25.65 55.77 -14.28
C VAL A 33 25.22 55.38 -12.87
N HIS A 34 24.25 54.47 -12.75
CA HIS A 34 23.88 53.89 -11.48
C HIS A 34 24.76 52.66 -11.18
N ILE A 35 25.28 52.56 -9.96
CA ILE A 35 26.02 51.38 -9.47
C ILE A 35 25.06 50.49 -8.67
N ALA A 36 25.44 49.22 -8.45
CA ALA A 36 24.61 48.20 -7.81
C ALA A 36 24.20 48.50 -6.34
N ASP A 37 24.82 49.51 -5.70
CA ASP A 37 24.42 50.05 -4.40
C ASP A 37 23.28 51.09 -4.48
N GLY A 38 22.84 51.44 -5.70
CA GLY A 38 21.85 52.48 -5.97
C GLY A 38 22.44 53.89 -6.11
N SER A 39 23.75 54.07 -5.91
CA SER A 39 24.41 55.37 -6.05
C SER A 39 24.56 55.79 -7.52
N LYS A 40 24.68 57.10 -7.76
CA LYS A 40 25.05 57.66 -9.07
C LYS A 40 26.53 58.03 -9.08
N SER A 41 27.29 57.43 -9.98
CA SER A 41 28.70 57.74 -10.22
C SER A 41 28.87 58.45 -11.56
N LYS A 42 29.85 59.36 -11.66
CA LYS A 42 30.14 60.10 -12.90
C LYS A 42 31.06 59.30 -13.81
N ILE A 43 30.81 59.35 -15.12
CA ILE A 43 31.75 58.84 -16.13
C ILE A 43 32.87 59.88 -16.30
N ALA A 44 34.10 59.49 -16.00
CA ALA A 44 35.28 60.36 -16.13
C ALA A 44 35.86 60.36 -17.56
N GLY A 45 35.54 59.35 -18.37
CA GLY A 45 35.97 59.23 -19.76
C GLY A 45 35.65 57.87 -20.35
N THR A 46 36.09 57.66 -21.58
CA THR A 46 35.83 56.46 -22.38
C THR A 46 37.08 56.04 -23.14
N GLY A 47 37.36 54.74 -23.24
CA GLY A 47 38.48 54.20 -24.03
C GLY A 47 38.21 52.77 -24.50
N SER A 48 39.20 52.13 -25.13
CA SER A 48 39.12 50.75 -25.59
C SER A 48 40.08 49.83 -24.84
N ILE A 49 39.87 48.51 -24.87
CA ILE A 49 40.78 47.55 -24.24
C ILE A 49 40.78 46.19 -24.96
N LYS A 50 41.97 45.63 -25.15
CA LYS A 50 42.15 44.27 -25.64
C LYS A 50 42.31 43.30 -24.46
N LEU A 51 41.32 42.42 -24.24
CA LEU A 51 41.31 41.48 -23.11
C LEU A 51 41.91 40.12 -23.45
N THR A 52 41.76 39.65 -24.69
CA THR A 52 42.44 38.44 -25.19
C THR A 52 42.93 38.67 -26.62
N LYS A 53 43.50 37.64 -27.28
CA LYS A 53 43.85 37.74 -28.72
C LYS A 53 42.63 38.05 -29.59
N ASP A 54 41.47 37.50 -29.21
CA ASP A 54 40.25 37.46 -30.02
C ASP A 54 39.10 38.28 -29.40
N LEU A 55 39.28 38.80 -28.18
CA LEU A 55 38.31 39.64 -27.47
C LEU A 55 38.85 41.06 -27.27
N TYR A 56 38.25 42.01 -27.97
CA TYR A 56 38.52 43.45 -27.89
C TYR A 56 37.22 44.18 -27.58
N LEU A 57 37.26 45.13 -26.66
CA LEU A 57 36.13 45.98 -26.30
C LEU A 57 36.45 47.41 -26.72
N ASP A 58 35.52 48.05 -27.41
CA ASP A 58 35.55 49.49 -27.64
C ASP A 58 34.55 50.21 -26.72
N SER A 59 34.72 51.53 -26.58
CA SER A 59 33.79 52.40 -25.84
C SER A 59 33.51 51.96 -24.39
N VAL A 60 34.54 51.47 -23.69
CA VAL A 60 34.52 51.14 -22.26
C VAL A 60 34.51 52.42 -21.43
N LEU A 61 33.59 52.52 -20.47
CA LEU A 61 33.42 53.68 -19.60
C LEU A 61 34.35 53.60 -18.38
N HIS A 62 35.06 54.68 -18.10
CA HIS A 62 35.84 54.85 -16.88
C HIS A 62 34.97 55.51 -15.80
N VAL A 63 34.77 54.78 -14.70
CA VAL A 63 33.91 55.13 -13.56
C VAL A 63 34.75 55.00 -12.29
N PRO A 64 35.42 56.07 -11.80
CA PRO A 64 36.49 55.96 -10.81
C PRO A 64 36.12 55.22 -9.51
N ASN A 65 34.86 55.32 -9.07
CA ASN A 65 34.34 54.70 -7.85
C ASN A 65 33.94 53.22 -8.04
N LEU A 66 34.34 52.55 -9.13
CA LEU A 66 33.95 51.17 -9.43
C LEU A 66 35.04 50.18 -9.01
N ASP A 67 34.81 49.42 -7.94
CA ASP A 67 35.79 48.50 -7.34
C ASP A 67 36.17 47.29 -8.23
N CYS A 68 35.38 47.00 -9.26
CA CYS A 68 35.57 45.87 -10.17
C CYS A 68 35.45 46.31 -11.64
N ASN A 69 35.80 45.42 -12.58
CA ASN A 69 35.58 45.67 -14.00
C ASN A 69 34.34 44.87 -14.45
N LEU A 70 33.42 45.51 -15.19
CA LEU A 70 32.16 44.92 -15.61
C LEU A 70 32.11 44.72 -17.13
N LEU A 71 31.73 43.51 -17.54
CA LEU A 71 31.54 43.10 -18.93
C LEU A 71 30.04 42.88 -19.18
N SER A 72 29.34 43.95 -19.56
CA SER A 72 27.95 43.90 -20.04
C SER A 72 27.77 42.87 -21.16
N ILE A 73 26.90 41.88 -20.95
CA ILE A 73 26.56 40.87 -21.97
C ILE A 73 25.72 41.47 -23.10
N SER A 74 24.80 42.39 -22.79
CA SER A 74 23.94 43.02 -23.81
C SER A 74 24.76 43.82 -24.81
N LYS A 75 25.74 44.60 -24.34
CA LYS A 75 26.69 45.31 -25.20
C LYS A 75 27.60 44.34 -25.96
N LEU A 76 28.16 43.34 -25.28
CA LEU A 76 29.07 42.35 -25.90
C LEU A 76 28.40 41.61 -27.07
N ALA A 77 27.17 41.15 -26.87
CA ALA A 77 26.41 40.39 -27.86
C ALA A 77 26.07 41.24 -29.10
N HIS A 78 25.77 42.53 -28.89
CA HIS A 78 25.52 43.48 -29.97
C HIS A 78 26.79 43.82 -30.74
N ASP A 79 27.82 44.32 -30.04
CA ASP A 79 29.01 44.92 -30.66
C ASP A 79 29.94 43.89 -31.30
N LEU A 80 29.97 42.65 -30.80
CA LEU A 80 30.73 41.53 -31.38
C LEU A 80 29.86 40.51 -32.12
N GLN A 81 28.55 40.75 -32.28
CA GLN A 81 27.60 39.84 -32.95
C GLN A 81 27.70 38.39 -32.45
N CYS A 82 27.78 38.20 -31.13
CA CYS A 82 28.07 36.90 -30.51
C CYS A 82 26.95 36.42 -29.57
N VAL A 83 26.76 35.11 -29.49
CA VAL A 83 25.88 34.47 -28.49
C VAL A 83 26.67 34.12 -27.24
N THR A 84 26.11 34.49 -26.09
CA THR A 84 26.60 34.11 -24.76
C THR A 84 25.88 32.86 -24.29
N LYS A 85 26.62 31.79 -23.97
CA LYS A 85 26.07 30.50 -23.51
C LYS A 85 26.57 30.18 -22.10
N PHE A 86 25.64 30.11 -21.16
CA PHE A 86 25.90 29.74 -19.77
C PHE A 86 25.81 28.22 -19.57
N TYR A 87 26.80 27.67 -18.88
CA TYR A 87 26.87 26.30 -18.40
C TYR A 87 27.11 26.33 -16.87
N PRO A 88 26.82 25.25 -16.11
CA PRO A 88 26.80 25.30 -14.64
C PRO A 88 28.07 25.81 -13.94
N ASN A 89 29.23 25.71 -14.59
CA ASN A 89 30.54 26.12 -14.04
C ASN A 89 31.27 27.17 -14.91
N LEU A 90 30.76 27.51 -16.10
CA LEU A 90 31.46 28.36 -17.07
C LEU A 90 30.50 29.03 -18.05
N CYS A 91 30.93 30.15 -18.62
CA CYS A 91 30.22 30.90 -19.66
C CYS A 91 31.13 30.99 -20.90
N VAL A 92 30.58 30.86 -22.11
CA VAL A 92 31.33 31.02 -23.37
C VAL A 92 30.68 32.05 -24.28
N PHE A 93 31.52 32.76 -25.02
CA PHE A 93 31.13 33.71 -26.05
C PHE A 93 31.46 33.11 -27.42
N GLN A 94 30.47 33.02 -28.29
CA GLN A 94 30.58 32.37 -29.60
C GLN A 94 30.09 33.32 -30.69
N ASP A 95 30.93 33.65 -31.68
CA ASP A 95 30.54 34.47 -32.83
C ASP A 95 29.41 33.78 -33.61
N LEU A 96 28.36 34.54 -33.95
CA LEU A 96 27.18 34.02 -34.65
C LEU A 96 27.46 33.65 -36.11
N LYS A 97 28.46 34.25 -36.76
CA LYS A 97 28.71 34.04 -38.20
C LYS A 97 29.62 32.84 -38.49
N SER A 98 30.71 32.70 -37.73
CA SER A 98 31.68 31.59 -37.89
C SER A 98 31.45 30.43 -36.93
N GLY A 99 30.64 30.61 -35.87
CA GLY A 99 30.51 29.64 -34.79
C GLY A 99 31.78 29.47 -33.93
N LYS A 100 32.82 30.29 -34.12
CA LYS A 100 34.06 30.22 -33.34
C LYS A 100 33.83 30.74 -31.92
N MET A 101 34.44 30.08 -30.93
CA MET A 101 34.53 30.62 -29.56
C MET A 101 35.54 31.78 -29.53
N ILE A 102 35.10 32.94 -29.06
CA ILE A 102 35.92 34.18 -28.98
C ILE A 102 36.37 34.51 -27.55
N GLY A 103 35.78 33.87 -26.53
CA GLY A 103 36.22 33.96 -25.14
C GLY A 103 35.40 33.09 -24.20
N SER A 104 35.85 32.99 -22.94
CA SER A 104 35.15 32.27 -21.87
C SER A 104 35.41 32.88 -20.50
N ALA A 105 34.51 32.59 -19.57
CA ALA A 105 34.56 33.01 -18.17
C ALA A 105 34.21 31.85 -17.24
N GLU A 106 34.87 31.75 -16.09
CA GLU A 106 34.73 30.66 -15.14
C GLU A 106 33.93 31.11 -13.90
N LEU A 107 33.09 30.22 -13.34
CA LEU A 107 32.27 30.53 -12.18
C LEU A 107 33.11 30.55 -10.90
N CYS A 108 33.43 31.76 -10.42
CA CYS A 108 34.18 32.01 -9.21
C CYS A 108 33.30 32.70 -8.16
N SER A 109 33.04 32.02 -7.05
CA SER A 109 32.28 32.56 -5.90
C SER A 109 30.87 33.09 -6.23
N GLY A 110 30.24 32.55 -7.28
CA GLY A 110 28.89 32.95 -7.73
C GLY A 110 28.87 33.98 -8.87
N LEU A 111 30.03 34.49 -9.29
CA LEU A 111 30.19 35.39 -10.43
C LEU A 111 31.01 34.73 -11.54
N TYR A 112 30.70 35.01 -12.80
CA TYR A 112 31.52 34.54 -13.92
C TYR A 112 32.66 35.53 -14.15
N LEU A 113 33.92 35.08 -14.02
CA LEU A 113 35.11 35.90 -14.23
C LEU A 113 35.80 35.52 -15.53
N LEU A 114 36.10 36.49 -16.38
CA LEU A 114 36.77 36.27 -17.66
C LEU A 114 38.14 35.60 -17.45
N SER A 115 38.36 34.45 -18.10
CA SER A 115 39.58 33.64 -17.90
C SER A 115 40.75 34.23 -18.68
N CYS A 116 41.38 35.26 -18.10
CA CYS A 116 42.53 35.94 -18.68
C CYS A 116 43.81 35.16 -18.38
N GLY A 117 44.44 34.60 -19.42
CA GLY A 117 45.59 33.71 -19.28
C GLY A 117 46.84 34.38 -18.67
N GLN A 118 47.54 33.62 -17.81
CA GLN A 118 48.80 33.93 -17.11
C GLN A 118 48.69 34.97 -15.96
N PHE A 119 48.90 34.51 -14.72
CA PHE A 119 50.11 34.87 -13.94
C PHE A 119 50.35 33.88 -12.78
N SER A 120 51.46 34.07 -12.04
CA SER A 120 52.14 32.98 -11.30
C SER A 120 51.77 32.84 -9.82
N THR A 121 52.10 31.67 -9.27
CA THR A 121 51.88 31.25 -7.88
C THR A 121 52.76 31.99 -6.85
N LYS A 122 52.20 32.27 -5.66
CA LYS A 122 52.81 31.85 -4.36
C LYS A 122 51.92 32.12 -3.12
N SER A 123 51.24 33.26 -3.02
CA SER A 123 50.57 33.69 -1.77
C SER A 123 49.25 32.97 -1.40
N LEU A 124 48.47 32.52 -2.39
CA LEU A 124 47.09 32.04 -2.16
C LEU A 124 46.95 30.75 -1.34
N LYS A 125 48.04 29.97 -1.12
CA LYS A 125 47.95 28.68 -0.41
C LYS A 125 47.45 28.84 1.03
N GLN A 126 47.97 29.81 1.79
CA GLN A 126 47.64 29.99 3.22
C GLN A 126 46.12 30.15 3.44
N VAL A 127 45.48 31.04 2.68
CA VAL A 127 44.05 31.38 2.82
C VAL A 127 43.14 30.28 2.24
N ALA A 128 43.55 29.64 1.13
CA ALA A 128 42.80 28.56 0.52
C ALA A 128 42.71 27.31 1.43
N TYR A 129 43.75 27.04 2.25
CA TYR A 129 43.67 26.01 3.28
C TYR A 129 42.67 26.39 4.38
N SER A 130 42.74 27.62 4.92
CA SER A 130 41.81 28.08 5.96
C SER A 130 40.33 27.98 5.56
N LEU A 131 40.00 28.34 4.31
CA LEU A 131 38.62 28.20 3.80
C LEU A 131 38.20 26.74 3.59
N ARG A 132 39.12 25.84 3.21
CA ARG A 132 38.81 24.39 3.17
C ARG A 132 38.61 23.82 4.57
N PHE A 133 39.47 24.16 5.54
CA PHE A 133 39.30 23.72 6.93
C PHE A 133 37.97 24.19 7.54
N ALA A 134 37.54 25.41 7.23
CA ALA A 134 36.31 25.97 7.78
C ALA A 134 35.01 25.57 7.04
N LYS A 135 35.07 25.19 5.76
CA LYS A 135 33.89 25.01 4.89
C LYS A 135 33.91 23.81 3.94
N HIS A 136 34.80 22.82 4.13
CA HIS A 136 34.79 21.63 3.27
C HIS A 136 33.53 20.78 3.48
N THR A 137 32.56 20.93 2.58
CA THR A 137 31.42 20.03 2.47
C THR A 137 31.78 18.80 1.65
N ARG A 138 31.12 17.69 1.99
CA ARG A 138 31.34 16.39 1.34
C ARG A 138 30.91 16.43 -0.13
N THR A 139 31.83 16.05 -1.03
CA THR A 139 31.56 15.97 -2.46
C THR A 139 30.55 14.86 -2.81
N VAL A 140 29.71 15.14 -3.81
CA VAL A 140 28.77 14.16 -4.36
C VAL A 140 29.54 13.13 -5.18
N TYR A 141 29.37 11.85 -4.87
CA TYR A 141 29.95 10.77 -5.66
C TYR A 141 29.21 10.65 -6.99
N PRO A 142 29.89 10.72 -8.15
CA PRO A 142 29.23 10.51 -9.44
C PRO A 142 28.70 9.08 -9.53
N GLN A 143 27.47 8.92 -10.02
CA GLN A 143 26.88 7.61 -10.28
C GLN A 143 27.54 7.01 -11.53
N ILE A 144 28.62 6.25 -11.33
CA ILE A 144 29.29 5.52 -12.41
C ILE A 144 28.32 4.44 -12.92
N PRO A 145 28.02 4.37 -14.23
CA PRO A 145 27.17 3.32 -14.77
C PRO A 145 27.77 1.94 -14.53
N TYR A 146 26.90 0.96 -14.27
CA TYR A 146 27.30 -0.41 -13.97
C TYR A 146 28.08 -1.02 -15.13
N LYS A 147 29.32 -1.45 -14.88
CA LYS A 147 30.13 -2.20 -15.84
C LYS A 147 29.76 -3.68 -15.77
N PRO A 148 29.70 -4.41 -16.89
CA PRO A 148 29.61 -5.87 -16.88
C PRO A 148 30.78 -6.47 -16.08
N SER A 149 30.45 -7.37 -15.15
CA SER A 149 31.38 -8.17 -14.34
C SER A 149 31.16 -9.66 -14.63
N THR A 150 32.14 -10.51 -14.33
CA THR A 150 31.99 -11.98 -14.41
C THR A 150 31.75 -12.56 -13.02
N VAL A 151 31.16 -13.75 -12.94
CA VAL A 151 30.76 -14.34 -11.65
C VAL A 151 32.00 -14.61 -10.79
N PHE A 152 32.01 -14.10 -9.56
CA PHE A 152 33.13 -14.00 -8.61
C PHE A 152 34.28 -13.04 -8.98
N SER A 153 34.22 -12.25 -10.07
CA SER A 153 35.26 -11.23 -10.33
C SER A 153 35.27 -10.13 -9.26
N LEU A 154 34.12 -9.85 -8.64
CA LEU A 154 33.97 -8.89 -7.55
C LEU A 154 32.97 -9.42 -6.53
N VAL A 155 33.40 -9.58 -5.28
CA VAL A 155 32.56 -9.95 -4.14
C VAL A 155 32.53 -8.79 -3.16
N HIS A 156 31.34 -8.26 -2.88
CA HIS A 156 31.12 -7.23 -1.85
C HIS A 156 30.79 -7.89 -0.51
N SER A 157 31.27 -7.33 0.59
CA SER A 157 31.10 -7.89 1.94
C SER A 157 30.86 -6.80 2.99
N ASP A 158 30.03 -7.12 3.99
CA ASP A 158 29.68 -6.23 5.11
C ASP A 158 29.34 -7.09 6.36
N VAL A 159 29.61 -6.55 7.56
CA VAL A 159 29.46 -7.24 8.85
C VAL A 159 28.41 -6.56 9.72
N TRP A 160 27.24 -7.18 9.83
CA TRP A 160 26.17 -6.69 10.69
C TRP A 160 26.34 -7.13 12.15
N GLY A 161 26.18 -6.17 13.06
CA GLY A 161 26.08 -6.39 14.52
C GLY A 161 27.00 -5.48 15.34
N PRO A 162 26.99 -5.58 16.68
CA PRO A 162 26.37 -6.66 17.45
C PRO A 162 24.85 -6.55 17.52
N SER A 163 24.17 -7.69 17.43
CA SER A 163 22.80 -7.79 17.94
C SER A 163 22.79 -7.55 19.46
N ARG A 164 21.76 -6.83 19.92
CA ARG A 164 21.43 -6.68 21.35
C ARG A 164 20.96 -8.01 21.95
N ILE A 165 20.30 -8.85 21.15
CA ILE A 165 19.78 -10.16 21.54
C ILE A 165 20.70 -11.23 20.94
N LYS A 166 21.29 -12.09 21.78
CA LYS A 166 22.06 -13.26 21.29
C LYS A 166 21.13 -14.18 20.50
N ASN A 167 21.60 -14.71 19.37
CA ASN A 167 20.89 -15.80 18.69
C ASN A 167 20.92 -17.05 19.57
N ILE A 168 20.00 -17.99 19.36
CA ILE A 168 19.94 -19.27 20.09
C ILE A 168 21.24 -20.10 19.98
N SER A 169 22.03 -19.96 18.90
CA SER A 169 23.36 -20.57 18.76
C SER A 169 24.50 -19.80 19.45
N GLY A 170 24.18 -18.77 20.22
CA GLY A 170 25.14 -17.86 20.88
C GLY A 170 25.73 -16.78 19.97
N THR A 171 25.45 -16.81 18.65
CA THR A 171 25.99 -15.83 17.69
C THR A 171 25.41 -14.43 17.92
N ARG A 172 26.18 -13.39 17.55
CA ARG A 172 25.84 -11.97 17.75
C ARG A 172 26.07 -11.10 16.52
N TRP A 173 26.79 -11.61 15.52
CA TRP A 173 27.09 -10.94 14.27
C TRP A 173 26.74 -11.84 13.10
N PHE A 174 26.66 -11.26 11.90
CA PHE A 174 26.76 -12.02 10.65
C PHE A 174 27.59 -11.26 9.62
N VAL A 175 28.39 -11.99 8.84
CA VAL A 175 29.08 -11.47 7.65
C VAL A 175 28.32 -11.92 6.41
N THR A 176 28.23 -11.04 5.41
CA THR A 176 27.66 -11.39 4.11
C THR A 176 28.71 -11.30 3.00
N PHE A 177 28.51 -12.11 1.97
CA PHE A 177 29.26 -12.06 0.72
C PHE A 177 28.26 -11.99 -0.42
N VAL A 178 28.41 -11.00 -1.29
CA VAL A 178 27.49 -10.69 -2.39
C VAL A 178 28.29 -10.66 -3.69
N ASP A 179 28.06 -11.65 -4.55
CA ASP A 179 28.63 -11.64 -5.89
C ASP A 179 28.08 -10.45 -6.69
N ASP A 180 28.94 -9.73 -7.40
CA ASP A 180 28.55 -8.53 -8.13
C ASP A 180 27.67 -8.85 -9.35
N HIS A 181 28.02 -9.86 -10.14
CA HIS A 181 27.29 -10.18 -11.37
C HIS A 181 25.88 -10.72 -11.08
N THR A 182 25.77 -11.75 -10.24
CA THR A 182 24.53 -12.49 -10.01
C THR A 182 23.73 -11.97 -8.84
N ARG A 183 24.33 -11.14 -7.97
CA ARG A 183 23.74 -10.68 -6.70
C ARG A 183 23.32 -11.85 -5.78
N VAL A 184 23.82 -13.07 -5.99
CA VAL A 184 23.68 -14.17 -5.03
C VAL A 184 24.38 -13.77 -3.75
N THR A 185 23.79 -14.17 -2.62
CA THR A 185 24.28 -13.81 -1.30
C THR A 185 24.46 -15.04 -0.43
N TRP A 186 25.63 -15.11 0.19
CA TRP A 186 25.94 -16.06 1.26
C TRP A 186 26.02 -15.27 2.57
N VAL A 187 25.55 -15.89 3.66
CA VAL A 187 25.53 -15.28 4.99
C VAL A 187 26.03 -16.29 6.01
N PHE A 188 26.96 -15.87 6.86
CA PHE A 188 27.57 -16.70 7.89
C PHE A 188 27.38 -16.03 9.26
N LEU A 189 26.82 -16.77 10.21
CA LEU A 189 26.57 -16.28 11.58
C LEU A 189 27.83 -16.45 12.43
N MET A 190 28.20 -15.42 13.19
CA MET A 190 29.47 -15.36 13.93
C MET A 190 29.25 -15.08 15.42
N LYS A 191 30.08 -15.66 16.29
CA LYS A 191 30.11 -15.34 17.73
C LYS A 191 30.95 -14.09 17.99
N GLU A 192 31.96 -13.81 17.18
CA GLU A 192 32.84 -12.65 17.23
C GLU A 192 33.13 -12.04 15.84
N LYS A 193 33.51 -10.75 15.78
CA LYS A 193 33.96 -10.10 14.53
C LYS A 193 35.33 -10.61 14.03
N SER A 194 36.12 -11.25 14.90
CA SER A 194 37.42 -11.87 14.58
C SER A 194 37.30 -13.02 13.55
N GLU A 195 36.16 -13.70 13.51
CA GLU A 195 35.91 -14.87 12.65
C GLU A 195 35.90 -14.56 11.14
N VAL A 196 35.69 -13.30 10.75
CA VAL A 196 35.53 -12.84 9.35
C VAL A 196 36.68 -13.31 8.45
N GLY A 197 37.93 -13.22 8.94
CA GLY A 197 39.10 -13.65 8.18
C GLY A 197 39.09 -15.14 7.86
N HIS A 198 38.78 -15.98 8.85
CA HIS A 198 38.68 -17.43 8.65
C HIS A 198 37.49 -17.81 7.76
N ILE A 199 36.33 -17.19 7.98
CA ILE A 199 35.12 -17.45 7.17
C ILE A 199 35.35 -17.07 5.71
N PHE A 200 36.08 -15.98 5.42
CA PHE A 200 36.46 -15.65 4.03
C PHE A 200 37.38 -16.71 3.42
N GLN A 201 38.33 -17.27 4.18
CA GLN A 201 39.18 -18.38 3.70
C GLN A 201 38.34 -19.61 3.33
N THR A 202 37.41 -20.01 4.19
CA THR A 202 36.47 -21.11 3.91
C THR A 202 35.59 -20.81 2.69
N PHE A 203 35.10 -19.56 2.56
CA PHE A 203 34.29 -19.13 1.42
C PHE A 203 35.08 -19.15 0.10
N ASN A 204 36.33 -18.68 0.09
CA ASN A 204 37.20 -18.71 -1.09
C ASN A 204 37.52 -20.16 -1.52
N LEU A 205 37.85 -21.04 -0.57
CA LEU A 205 38.06 -22.47 -0.84
C LEU A 205 36.77 -23.15 -1.35
N MET A 206 35.60 -22.80 -0.81
CA MET A 206 34.30 -23.25 -1.34
C MET A 206 34.09 -22.78 -2.79
N VAL A 207 34.38 -21.52 -3.11
CA VAL A 207 34.21 -20.97 -4.47
C VAL A 207 35.14 -21.69 -5.48
N GLN A 208 36.38 -21.96 -5.10
CA GLN A 208 37.32 -22.74 -5.92
C GLN A 208 36.83 -24.18 -6.10
N ASN A 209 36.51 -24.88 -5.02
CA ASN A 209 36.19 -26.32 -5.05
C ASN A 209 34.77 -26.65 -5.57
N GLN A 210 33.81 -25.71 -5.53
CA GLN A 210 32.42 -25.96 -5.94
C GLN A 210 32.05 -25.30 -7.26
N PHE A 211 32.75 -24.23 -7.66
CA PHE A 211 32.43 -23.45 -8.88
C PHE A 211 33.59 -23.38 -9.88
N ASN A 212 34.77 -23.93 -9.55
CA ASN A 212 35.99 -23.82 -10.35
C ASN A 212 36.30 -22.36 -10.76
N SER A 213 36.01 -21.42 -9.86
CA SER A 213 36.21 -19.98 -10.07
C SER A 213 37.12 -19.41 -8.99
N LYS A 214 37.67 -18.22 -9.23
CA LYS A 214 38.58 -17.52 -8.32
C LYS A 214 38.04 -16.12 -8.03
N ILE A 215 37.95 -15.76 -6.76
CA ILE A 215 37.60 -14.41 -6.34
C ILE A 215 38.75 -13.48 -6.73
N GLN A 216 38.52 -12.53 -7.63
CA GLN A 216 39.59 -11.60 -8.07
C GLN A 216 39.69 -10.38 -7.15
N VAL A 217 38.53 -9.84 -6.73
CA VAL A 217 38.44 -8.67 -5.86
C VAL A 217 37.48 -8.93 -4.71
N LEU A 218 37.98 -8.78 -3.48
CA LEU A 218 37.16 -8.65 -2.28
C LEU A 218 36.96 -7.16 -2.00
N LYS A 219 35.70 -6.71 -1.94
CA LYS A 219 35.34 -5.36 -1.54
C LYS A 219 34.66 -5.38 -0.16
N SER A 220 35.12 -4.53 0.75
CA SER A 220 34.55 -4.40 2.10
C SER A 220 34.26 -2.94 2.45
N ASP A 221 33.69 -2.73 3.63
CA ASP A 221 33.79 -1.44 4.32
C ASP A 221 35.21 -1.27 4.91
N ASN A 222 35.41 -0.27 5.78
CA ASN A 222 36.68 -0.03 6.44
C ASN A 222 36.75 -0.60 7.88
N ALA A 223 35.99 -1.65 8.20
CA ALA A 223 35.97 -2.26 9.52
C ALA A 223 37.25 -3.09 9.81
N LYS A 224 37.70 -3.06 11.07
CA LYS A 224 39.02 -3.55 11.49
C LYS A 224 39.21 -5.06 11.29
N GLU A 225 38.13 -5.83 11.36
CA GLU A 225 38.12 -7.27 11.05
C GLU A 225 38.69 -7.63 9.68
N TYR A 226 38.49 -6.78 8.66
CA TYR A 226 38.99 -7.00 7.30
C TYR A 226 40.50 -6.69 7.15
N PHE A 227 41.14 -6.09 8.15
CA PHE A 227 42.57 -5.72 8.14
C PHE A 227 43.40 -6.55 9.13
N THR A 228 42.95 -7.76 9.44
CA THR A 228 43.72 -8.74 10.21
C THR A 228 44.87 -9.27 9.35
N SER A 229 46.10 -9.32 9.90
CA SER A 229 47.30 -9.73 9.16
C SER A 229 47.15 -11.12 8.51
N SER A 230 46.48 -12.04 9.20
CA SER A 230 46.14 -13.38 8.69
C SER A 230 45.24 -13.36 7.45
N LEU A 231 44.30 -12.41 7.35
CA LEU A 231 43.48 -12.22 6.15
C LEU A 231 44.28 -11.52 5.04
N SER A 232 45.05 -10.48 5.36
CA SER A 232 45.87 -9.77 4.37
C SER A 232 46.91 -10.68 3.70
N THR A 233 47.65 -11.48 4.49
CA THR A 233 48.59 -12.49 3.96
C THR A 233 47.87 -13.56 3.14
N TYR A 234 46.70 -14.03 3.57
CA TYR A 234 45.93 -15.00 2.79
C TYR A 234 45.48 -14.44 1.43
N LEU A 235 44.96 -13.21 1.41
CA LEU A 235 44.53 -12.53 0.18
C LEU A 235 45.70 -12.34 -0.80
N GLN A 236 46.85 -11.88 -0.29
CA GLN A 236 48.08 -11.76 -1.07
C GLN A 236 48.53 -13.10 -1.66
N ASN A 237 48.57 -14.17 -0.86
CA ASN A 237 48.98 -15.51 -1.29
C ASN A 237 48.05 -16.13 -2.36
N HIS A 238 46.78 -15.69 -2.43
CA HIS A 238 45.81 -16.15 -3.43
C HIS A 238 45.62 -15.17 -4.60
N GLY A 239 46.38 -14.05 -4.64
CA GLY A 239 46.28 -13.03 -5.68
C GLY A 239 44.99 -12.20 -5.65
N ILE A 240 44.31 -12.15 -4.51
CA ILE A 240 43.01 -11.48 -4.35
C ILE A 240 43.22 -10.02 -3.94
N ILE A 241 42.70 -9.09 -4.73
CA ILE A 241 42.81 -7.66 -4.44
C ILE A 241 41.76 -7.27 -3.38
N HIS A 242 42.19 -6.68 -2.28
CA HIS A 242 41.30 -6.09 -1.27
C HIS A 242 41.04 -4.62 -1.58
N ILE A 243 39.78 -4.22 -1.63
CA ILE A 243 39.36 -2.82 -1.78
C ILE A 243 38.40 -2.46 -0.64
N SER A 244 38.86 -1.71 0.35
CA SER A 244 37.96 -1.12 1.34
C SER A 244 37.30 0.15 0.81
N SER A 245 36.19 0.55 1.44
CA SER A 245 35.69 1.92 1.34
C SER A 245 36.65 2.89 2.04
N CYS A 246 36.80 4.12 1.53
CA CYS A 246 37.45 5.19 2.30
C CYS A 246 36.66 5.49 3.60
N VAL A 247 37.34 5.98 4.63
CA VAL A 247 36.72 6.40 5.91
C VAL A 247 35.53 7.34 5.66
N ASP A 248 34.42 7.12 6.37
CA ASP A 248 33.14 7.83 6.22
C ASP A 248 32.50 7.78 4.83
N THR A 249 32.85 6.81 3.97
CA THR A 249 32.27 6.68 2.60
C THR A 249 31.44 5.40 2.34
N PRO A 250 30.40 5.11 3.16
CA PRO A 250 29.58 3.88 3.06
C PRO A 250 29.03 3.60 1.65
N GLN A 251 28.69 4.65 0.91
CA GLN A 251 28.22 4.59 -0.47
C GLN A 251 29.16 3.79 -1.41
N GLN A 252 30.46 3.69 -1.10
CA GLN A 252 31.40 2.85 -1.86
C GLN A 252 31.13 1.35 -1.69
N ASN A 253 30.64 0.89 -0.52
CA ASN A 253 30.23 -0.50 -0.26
C ASN A 253 28.69 -0.69 -0.31
N GLY A 254 27.95 0.29 -0.84
CA GLY A 254 26.48 0.32 -0.81
C GLY A 254 25.76 -0.87 -1.49
N VAL A 255 26.46 -1.78 -2.17
CA VAL A 255 25.90 -3.07 -2.61
C VAL A 255 25.64 -3.99 -1.41
N ALA A 256 26.64 -4.19 -0.56
CA ALA A 256 26.53 -5.06 0.61
C ALA A 256 25.59 -4.46 1.66
N GLU A 257 25.69 -3.15 1.92
CA GLU A 257 24.79 -2.43 2.85
C GLU A 257 23.32 -2.56 2.46
N ARG A 258 22.99 -2.35 1.17
CA ARG A 258 21.61 -2.50 0.67
C ARG A 258 21.13 -3.96 0.73
N LYS A 259 22.02 -4.93 0.54
CA LYS A 259 21.69 -6.35 0.70
C LYS A 259 21.43 -6.70 2.17
N ASN A 260 22.27 -6.20 3.09
CA ASN A 260 22.12 -6.41 4.54
C ASN A 260 20.83 -5.75 5.06
N ARG A 261 20.49 -4.56 4.57
CA ARG A 261 19.18 -3.93 4.81
C ARG A 261 18.02 -4.82 4.34
N HIS A 262 18.06 -5.31 3.10
CA HIS A 262 17.00 -6.17 2.54
C HIS A 262 16.85 -7.49 3.31
N LEU A 263 17.96 -8.13 3.70
CA LEU A 263 17.98 -9.31 4.56
C LEU A 263 17.29 -9.05 5.91
N LEU A 264 17.61 -7.94 6.57
CA LEU A 264 17.02 -7.54 7.85
C LEU A 264 15.53 -7.20 7.73
N GLU A 265 15.11 -6.55 6.64
CA GLU A 265 13.70 -6.24 6.37
C GLU A 265 12.89 -7.52 6.15
N VAL A 266 13.37 -8.47 5.33
CA VAL A 266 12.68 -9.77 5.13
C VAL A 266 12.69 -10.62 6.41
N ALA A 267 13.81 -10.72 7.13
CA ALA A 267 13.88 -11.51 8.36
C ALA A 267 12.94 -10.98 9.47
N ARG A 268 12.78 -9.65 9.58
CA ARG A 268 11.76 -9.05 10.47
C ARG A 268 10.35 -9.44 10.04
N CYS A 269 10.01 -9.35 8.75
CA CYS A 269 8.70 -9.77 8.24
C CYS A 269 8.41 -11.26 8.52
N LEU A 270 9.41 -12.14 8.39
CA LEU A 270 9.28 -13.56 8.74
C LEU A 270 8.98 -13.77 10.23
N MET A 271 9.73 -13.10 11.14
CA MET A 271 9.51 -13.24 12.59
C MET A 271 8.20 -12.58 13.06
N PHE A 272 7.87 -11.39 12.54
CA PHE A 272 6.67 -10.65 12.93
C PHE A 272 5.38 -11.32 12.45
N SER A 273 5.36 -11.89 11.23
CA SER A 273 4.16 -12.57 10.71
C SER A 273 3.86 -13.89 11.43
N SER A 274 4.90 -14.58 11.92
CA SER A 274 4.81 -15.90 12.56
C SER A 274 4.89 -15.89 14.09
N ASN A 275 4.99 -14.70 14.70
CA ASN A 275 5.24 -14.47 16.13
C ASN A 275 6.51 -15.14 16.69
N VAL A 276 7.46 -15.56 15.85
CA VAL A 276 8.69 -16.24 16.27
C VAL A 276 9.59 -15.29 17.10
N PRO A 277 10.05 -15.70 18.30
CA PRO A 277 10.85 -14.85 19.18
C PRO A 277 12.14 -14.32 18.56
N ASN A 278 12.50 -13.09 18.95
CA ASN A 278 13.68 -12.37 18.44
C ASN A 278 15.03 -13.10 18.65
N TYR A 279 15.12 -14.10 19.54
CA TYR A 279 16.34 -14.89 19.72
C TYR A 279 16.57 -15.95 18.62
N PHE A 280 15.64 -16.10 17.66
CA PHE A 280 15.84 -16.89 16.42
C PHE A 280 16.29 -16.03 15.22
N TRP A 281 16.71 -14.78 15.42
CA TRP A 281 17.03 -13.85 14.31
C TRP A 281 18.04 -14.42 13.30
N GLY A 282 18.98 -15.26 13.72
CA GLY A 282 19.97 -15.89 12.84
C GLY A 282 19.33 -16.87 11.85
N GLU A 283 18.35 -17.65 12.31
CA GLU A 283 17.60 -18.60 11.48
C GLU A 283 16.66 -17.87 10.51
N ALA A 284 16.07 -16.76 10.95
CA ALA A 284 15.28 -15.87 10.11
C ALA A 284 16.14 -15.21 9.01
N ILE A 285 17.38 -14.80 9.30
CA ILE A 285 18.33 -14.23 8.33
C ILE A 285 18.82 -15.28 7.32
N LEU A 286 19.13 -16.51 7.77
CA LEU A 286 19.49 -17.61 6.87
C LEU A 286 18.32 -17.99 5.94
N THR A 287 17.09 -18.03 6.47
CA THR A 287 15.88 -18.25 5.67
C THR A 287 15.63 -17.10 4.69
N ALA A 288 15.76 -15.84 5.12
CA ALA A 288 15.66 -14.67 4.25
C ALA A 288 16.67 -14.73 3.10
N THR A 289 17.90 -15.20 3.36
CA THR A 289 18.94 -15.41 2.33
C THR A 289 18.50 -16.46 1.30
N TYR A 290 18.03 -17.63 1.78
CA TYR A 290 17.56 -18.73 0.94
C TYR A 290 16.39 -18.33 0.03
N LEU A 291 15.49 -17.47 0.53
CA LEU A 291 14.36 -16.91 -0.22
C LEU A 291 14.79 -15.80 -1.19
N ILE A 292 15.54 -14.79 -0.75
CA ILE A 292 15.99 -13.65 -1.58
C ILE A 292 16.78 -14.13 -2.80
N ASN A 293 17.62 -15.17 -2.65
CA ASN A 293 18.35 -15.75 -3.78
C ASN A 293 17.41 -16.40 -4.83
N ARG A 294 16.19 -16.79 -4.47
CA ARG A 294 15.17 -17.38 -5.36
C ARG A 294 14.15 -16.36 -5.91
N MET A 295 14.15 -15.12 -5.43
CA MET A 295 13.21 -14.09 -5.86
C MET A 295 13.70 -13.31 -7.10
N PRO A 296 12.83 -13.04 -8.09
CA PRO A 296 13.10 -12.10 -9.19
C PRO A 296 13.62 -10.73 -8.71
N SER A 297 14.64 -10.19 -9.40
CA SER A 297 15.23 -8.88 -9.09
C SER A 297 15.15 -7.92 -10.27
N ARG A 298 14.66 -6.70 -10.04
CA ARG A 298 14.67 -5.62 -11.06
C ARG A 298 16.09 -5.27 -11.54
N VAL A 299 17.10 -5.43 -10.68
CA VAL A 299 18.52 -5.21 -11.01
C VAL A 299 19.06 -6.30 -11.96
N LEU A 300 18.38 -7.44 -12.05
CA LEU A 300 18.74 -8.60 -12.89
C LEU A 300 17.68 -8.86 -13.98
N THR A 301 17.03 -7.79 -14.47
CA THR A 301 15.97 -7.87 -15.50
C THR A 301 14.88 -8.91 -15.19
N PHE A 302 14.42 -8.94 -13.93
CA PHE A 302 13.43 -9.88 -13.38
C PHE A 302 13.86 -11.37 -13.32
N GLN A 303 15.13 -11.68 -13.56
CA GLN A 303 15.70 -12.98 -13.19
C GLN A 303 16.00 -13.02 -11.68
N SER A 304 15.92 -14.20 -11.07
CA SER A 304 16.40 -14.39 -9.68
C SER A 304 17.92 -14.58 -9.65
N PRO A 305 18.61 -14.22 -8.55
CA PRO A 305 20.03 -14.48 -8.37
C PRO A 305 20.42 -15.95 -8.64
N ARG A 306 19.64 -16.90 -8.11
CA ARG A 306 19.85 -18.34 -8.30
C ARG A 306 19.73 -18.76 -9.76
N GLN A 307 18.76 -18.23 -10.51
CA GLN A 307 18.63 -18.55 -11.94
C GLN A 307 19.83 -18.04 -12.74
N LEU A 308 20.32 -16.83 -12.47
CA LEU A 308 21.49 -16.30 -13.17
C LEU A 308 22.77 -17.08 -12.81
N PHE A 309 22.90 -17.50 -11.56
CA PHE A 309 24.02 -18.30 -11.07
C PHE A 309 24.02 -19.74 -11.62
N LEU A 310 22.85 -20.40 -11.65
CA LEU A 310 22.72 -21.74 -12.22
C LEU A 310 22.88 -21.77 -13.75
N LYS A 311 22.62 -20.67 -14.46
CA LYS A 311 23.01 -20.54 -15.88
C LYS A 311 24.52 -20.65 -16.09
N GLN A 312 25.31 -20.10 -15.16
CA GLN A 312 26.78 -20.18 -15.23
C GLN A 312 27.30 -21.52 -14.70
N PHE A 313 26.65 -22.11 -13.69
CA PHE A 313 27.10 -23.35 -13.06
C PHE A 313 25.95 -24.37 -12.82
N PRO A 314 25.46 -25.05 -13.87
CA PRO A 314 24.24 -25.87 -13.79
C PRO A 314 24.29 -27.05 -12.82
N HIS A 315 25.46 -27.67 -12.65
CA HIS A 315 25.63 -28.92 -11.88
C HIS A 315 26.02 -28.69 -10.40
N THR A 316 25.72 -27.52 -9.82
CA THR A 316 26.27 -27.13 -8.51
C THR A 316 25.39 -27.49 -7.31
N HIS A 317 25.86 -28.46 -6.53
CA HIS A 317 25.22 -28.84 -5.26
C HIS A 317 25.24 -27.72 -4.20
N ALA A 318 26.21 -26.80 -4.25
CA ALA A 318 26.35 -25.69 -3.31
C ALA A 318 25.26 -24.60 -3.42
N ALA A 319 24.40 -24.62 -4.46
CA ALA A 319 23.34 -23.63 -4.68
C ALA A 319 22.09 -23.82 -3.78
N SER A 320 22.23 -24.51 -2.64
CA SER A 320 21.20 -24.98 -1.69
C SER A 320 20.17 -25.95 -2.31
N SER A 321 19.90 -27.05 -1.61
CA SER A 321 19.02 -28.13 -2.08
C SER A 321 17.66 -27.63 -2.54
N ASP A 322 17.15 -28.16 -3.67
CA ASP A 322 15.76 -28.01 -4.09
C ASP A 322 14.81 -28.75 -3.14
N LEU A 323 14.47 -28.07 -2.06
CA LEU A 323 13.39 -28.40 -1.15
C LEU A 323 12.20 -27.48 -1.46
N PRO A 324 10.97 -28.03 -1.54
CA PRO A 324 9.75 -27.23 -1.59
C PRO A 324 9.74 -26.13 -0.52
N LEU A 325 9.25 -24.94 -0.88
CA LEU A 325 9.16 -23.84 0.07
C LEU A 325 8.12 -24.15 1.15
N LYS A 326 8.43 -23.75 2.39
CA LYS A 326 7.56 -23.88 3.57
C LYS A 326 7.44 -22.57 4.35
N VAL A 327 6.26 -22.35 4.94
CA VAL A 327 5.94 -21.16 5.73
C VAL A 327 6.79 -21.10 7.01
N PHE A 328 7.69 -20.13 7.10
CA PHE A 328 8.53 -19.91 8.29
C PHE A 328 7.69 -19.72 9.57
N GLY A 329 8.13 -20.34 10.67
CA GLY A 329 7.46 -20.27 11.96
C GLY A 329 6.16 -21.09 12.07
N CYS A 330 5.77 -21.83 11.03
CA CYS A 330 4.64 -22.76 11.13
C CYS A 330 4.94 -23.92 12.09
N THR A 331 3.86 -24.56 12.56
CA THR A 331 3.93 -25.78 13.36
C THR A 331 4.34 -26.94 12.46
N ALA A 332 5.39 -27.65 12.88
CA ALA A 332 5.95 -28.79 12.18
C ALA A 332 6.03 -30.00 13.12
N PHE A 333 5.77 -31.20 12.61
CA PHE A 333 5.90 -32.45 13.38
C PHE A 333 7.02 -33.30 12.79
N VAL A 334 8.10 -33.47 13.55
CA VAL A 334 9.31 -34.22 13.15
C VAL A 334 9.18 -35.67 13.60
N HIS A 335 9.33 -36.65 12.70
CA HIS A 335 9.23 -38.06 13.07
C HIS A 335 10.32 -38.50 14.09
N VAL A 336 9.94 -39.36 15.03
CA VAL A 336 10.86 -39.96 16.02
C VAL A 336 10.99 -41.44 15.73
N TYR A 337 12.09 -41.87 15.12
CA TYR A 337 12.31 -43.26 14.71
C TYR A 337 12.24 -44.26 15.90
N PRO A 338 11.83 -45.52 15.67
CA PRO A 338 11.55 -46.50 16.74
C PRO A 338 12.68 -46.72 17.75
N GLN A 339 13.94 -46.62 17.33
CA GLN A 339 15.12 -46.81 18.20
C GLN A 339 15.21 -45.79 19.35
N ASN A 340 14.55 -44.63 19.22
CA ASN A 340 14.62 -43.52 20.18
C ASN A 340 13.33 -43.34 20.99
N ARG A 341 12.46 -44.35 21.07
CA ARG A 341 11.17 -44.25 21.77
C ARG A 341 10.71 -45.59 22.37
N SER A 342 10.01 -45.55 23.51
CA SER A 342 9.32 -46.73 24.06
C SER A 342 8.07 -47.08 23.24
N LYS A 343 7.46 -48.27 23.47
CA LYS A 343 6.28 -48.74 22.72
C LYS A 343 5.09 -47.75 22.74
N PHE A 344 4.95 -46.97 23.81
CA PHE A 344 3.85 -46.00 24.00
C PHE A 344 4.27 -44.54 23.82
N ALA A 345 5.55 -44.24 23.61
CA ALA A 345 6.02 -42.86 23.49
C ALA A 345 5.59 -42.20 22.15
N PRO A 346 5.45 -40.85 22.11
CA PRO A 346 5.03 -40.13 20.91
C PRO A 346 5.86 -40.44 19.67
N ARG A 347 5.18 -40.63 18.53
CA ARG A 347 5.82 -40.98 17.25
C ARG A 347 6.40 -39.78 16.50
N ALA A 348 6.11 -38.55 16.93
CA ALA A 348 6.64 -37.31 16.37
C ALA A 348 6.76 -36.21 17.44
N ASN A 349 7.77 -35.35 17.31
CA ASN A 349 7.97 -34.17 18.15
C ASN A 349 7.31 -32.94 17.50
N LYS A 350 6.56 -32.16 18.29
CA LYS A 350 6.06 -30.84 17.86
C LYS A 350 7.23 -29.83 17.87
N CYS A 351 7.37 -29.11 16.76
CA CYS A 351 8.49 -28.22 16.46
C CYS A 351 7.98 -26.95 15.74
N ILE A 352 8.85 -25.93 15.70
CA ILE A 352 8.74 -24.75 14.83
C ILE A 352 9.59 -25.01 13.58
N PHE A 353 9.07 -24.73 12.38
CA PHE A 353 9.90 -24.69 11.18
C PHE A 353 10.70 -23.38 11.11
N LEU A 354 12.03 -23.46 10.98
CA LEU A 354 12.95 -22.31 11.06
C LEU A 354 13.90 -22.16 9.85
N GLY A 355 13.78 -23.00 8.82
CA GLY A 355 14.54 -22.83 7.58
C GLY A 355 15.09 -24.14 6.99
N TYR A 356 16.11 -24.01 6.17
CA TYR A 356 16.66 -25.10 5.35
C TYR A 356 18.11 -25.36 5.77
N SER A 357 18.53 -26.63 5.84
CA SER A 357 19.92 -26.93 6.19
C SER A 357 20.87 -26.70 5.02
N PRO A 358 22.06 -26.10 5.23
CA PRO A 358 23.05 -25.88 4.17
C PRO A 358 23.84 -27.14 3.81
N THR A 359 23.95 -28.12 4.72
CA THR A 359 24.80 -29.33 4.56
C THR A 359 24.02 -30.62 4.39
N GLN A 360 22.70 -30.61 4.60
CA GLN A 360 21.83 -31.77 4.50
C GLN A 360 20.58 -31.39 3.72
N LYS A 361 20.12 -32.24 2.80
CA LYS A 361 18.82 -32.08 2.13
C LYS A 361 17.70 -32.39 3.13
N GLY A 362 17.36 -31.41 3.96
CA GLY A 362 16.34 -31.53 5.01
C GLY A 362 15.95 -30.17 5.61
N TYR A 363 14.75 -30.13 6.17
CA TYR A 363 14.16 -28.97 6.82
C TYR A 363 14.69 -28.82 8.25
N LYS A 364 15.11 -27.62 8.62
CA LYS A 364 15.61 -27.28 9.96
C LYS A 364 14.43 -26.85 10.84
N CYS A 365 14.13 -27.67 11.83
CA CYS A 365 13.05 -27.47 12.79
C CYS A 365 13.60 -27.43 14.22
N TYR A 366 12.99 -26.65 15.12
CA TYR A 366 13.38 -26.59 16.53
C TYR A 366 12.21 -27.02 17.43
N SER A 367 12.46 -27.90 18.40
CA SER A 367 11.49 -28.22 19.45
C SER A 367 11.82 -27.45 20.73
N PRO A 368 10.97 -26.52 21.20
CA PRO A 368 11.16 -25.86 22.49
C PRO A 368 11.11 -26.84 23.66
N THR A 369 10.24 -27.85 23.61
CA THR A 369 10.11 -28.89 24.64
C THR A 369 11.43 -29.64 24.86
N ASN A 370 12.10 -30.02 23.78
CA ASN A 370 13.36 -30.78 23.84
C ASN A 370 14.61 -29.88 23.74
N LYS A 371 14.43 -28.55 23.70
CA LYS A 371 15.43 -27.49 23.42
C LYS A 371 16.45 -27.84 22.33
N ARG A 372 16.01 -28.52 21.28
CA ARG A 372 16.86 -29.17 20.27
C ARG A 372 16.42 -28.86 18.84
N PHE A 373 17.42 -28.65 17.98
CA PHE A 373 17.26 -28.62 16.53
C PHE A 373 17.24 -30.03 15.92
N TYR A 374 16.39 -30.20 14.92
CA TYR A 374 16.26 -31.38 14.07
C TYR A 374 16.41 -30.95 12.62
N THR A 375 17.13 -31.75 11.82
CA THR A 375 17.20 -31.60 10.37
C THR A 375 16.78 -32.93 9.76
N THR A 376 15.68 -32.96 9.01
CA THR A 376 15.20 -34.16 8.33
C THR A 376 14.24 -33.83 7.17
N MET A 377 13.96 -34.81 6.32
CA MET A 377 12.86 -34.78 5.36
C MET A 377 11.52 -35.21 5.98
N ASP A 378 11.56 -36.04 7.03
CA ASP A 378 10.38 -36.65 7.66
C ASP A 378 9.67 -35.67 8.61
N VAL A 379 9.07 -34.64 8.00
CA VAL A 379 8.40 -33.53 8.68
C VAL A 379 7.01 -33.28 8.08
N SER A 380 5.97 -33.32 8.92
CA SER A 380 4.61 -32.92 8.55
C SER A 380 4.39 -31.44 8.91
N PHE A 381 4.02 -30.61 7.94
CA PHE A 381 3.85 -29.16 8.12
C PHE A 381 2.39 -28.74 8.22
N PHE A 382 2.08 -27.87 9.19
CA PHE A 382 0.77 -27.26 9.39
C PHE A 382 0.90 -25.77 9.06
N GLU A 383 1.04 -25.46 7.78
CA GLU A 383 1.51 -24.14 7.29
C GLU A 383 0.53 -22.99 7.57
N HIS A 384 -0.74 -23.31 7.82
CA HIS A 384 -1.77 -22.34 8.24
C HIS A 384 -1.75 -22.04 9.76
N VAL A 385 -0.91 -22.73 10.54
CA VAL A 385 -0.88 -22.66 12.01
C VAL A 385 0.53 -22.34 12.50
N PHE A 386 0.79 -21.06 12.80
CA PHE A 386 2.02 -20.65 13.47
C PHE A 386 2.16 -21.31 14.84
N PHE A 387 3.39 -21.68 15.21
CA PHE A 387 3.65 -22.36 16.48
C PHE A 387 3.42 -21.43 17.69
N TYR A 388 3.74 -20.15 17.53
CA TYR A 388 3.55 -19.12 18.55
C TYR A 388 2.23 -18.35 18.30
N PRO A 389 1.36 -18.19 19.31
CA PRO A 389 0.13 -17.42 19.19
C PRO A 389 0.43 -15.92 19.02
N LYS A 390 -0.58 -15.16 18.56
CA LYS A 390 -0.48 -13.71 18.41
C LYS A 390 -0.45 -13.04 19.79
N SER A 391 0.71 -12.59 20.25
CA SER A 391 0.82 -11.71 21.42
C SER A 391 0.51 -10.26 21.05
N HIS A 392 -0.15 -9.54 21.96
CA HIS A 392 -0.19 -8.08 21.90
C HIS A 392 1.18 -7.55 22.33
N VAL A 393 1.83 -6.76 21.46
CA VAL A 393 3.15 -6.12 21.64
C VAL A 393 4.34 -7.10 21.72
N GLN A 394 5.18 -7.10 20.67
CA GLN A 394 6.49 -7.76 20.72
C GLN A 394 7.54 -6.84 21.34
N GLY A 395 8.02 -7.18 22.54
CA GLY A 395 9.08 -6.43 23.22
C GLY A 395 9.60 -7.11 24.49
N GLU A 396 8.71 -7.72 25.27
CA GLU A 396 9.05 -8.36 26.54
C GLU A 396 9.48 -9.83 26.39
N SER A 397 10.28 -10.31 27.34
CA SER A 397 10.74 -11.70 27.39
C SER A 397 9.65 -12.60 27.95
N MET A 398 8.81 -13.16 27.08
CA MET A 398 7.85 -14.21 27.46
C MET A 398 8.57 -15.38 28.15
N ASN A 399 8.19 -15.66 29.39
CA ASN A 399 8.74 -16.77 30.16
C ASN A 399 8.14 -18.09 29.66
N GLU A 400 8.97 -19.04 29.21
CA GLU A 400 8.52 -20.25 28.52
C GLU A 400 7.61 -21.14 29.38
N HIS A 401 7.70 -21.04 30.71
CA HIS A 401 6.88 -21.81 31.65
C HIS A 401 5.40 -21.36 31.71
N GLN A 402 5.13 -20.05 31.76
CA GLN A 402 3.76 -19.53 31.90
C GLN A 402 2.84 -19.92 30.74
N VAL A 403 3.39 -20.01 29.52
CA VAL A 403 2.63 -20.50 28.36
C VAL A 403 2.27 -21.98 28.53
N TRP A 404 3.17 -22.80 29.07
CA TRP A 404 2.91 -24.23 29.25
C TRP A 404 1.90 -24.56 30.35
N GLU A 405 1.91 -23.83 31.47
CA GLU A 405 0.91 -24.02 32.53
C GLU A 405 -0.51 -23.72 32.00
N SER A 406 -0.67 -22.65 31.21
CA SER A 406 -1.95 -22.32 30.55
C SER A 406 -2.42 -23.34 29.49
N PHE A 407 -1.60 -24.35 29.16
CA PHE A 407 -1.97 -25.49 28.31
C PHE A 407 -2.14 -26.81 29.11
N LEU A 408 -1.92 -26.80 30.43
CA LEU A 408 -1.96 -27.98 31.30
C LEU A 408 -3.05 -27.93 32.39
N GLU A 409 -3.69 -26.79 32.61
CA GLU A 409 -4.92 -26.67 33.42
C GLU A 409 -6.12 -27.38 32.78
N GLY A 410 -6.11 -28.71 32.81
CA GLY A 410 -7.16 -29.56 32.26
C GLY A 410 -7.12 -31.03 32.73
N VAL A 411 -6.25 -31.38 33.67
CA VAL A 411 -6.07 -32.73 34.20
C VAL A 411 -5.95 -32.68 35.73
N PRO A 412 -6.76 -33.42 36.50
CA PRO A 412 -6.61 -33.50 37.96
C PRO A 412 -5.27 -34.13 38.37
N SER A 413 -4.66 -33.59 39.41
CA SER A 413 -3.40 -34.06 39.97
C SER A 413 -3.55 -35.37 40.76
N PHE A 414 -2.55 -36.24 40.66
CA PHE A 414 -2.30 -37.33 41.60
C PHE A 414 -0.86 -37.20 42.13
N HIS A 415 -0.71 -37.25 43.45
CA HIS A 415 0.59 -37.23 44.11
C HIS A 415 1.16 -38.65 44.23
N SER A 416 2.47 -38.77 44.04
CA SER A 416 3.31 -39.80 44.67
C SER A 416 4.70 -39.22 44.93
N GLU A 417 5.42 -39.82 45.88
CA GLU A 417 6.46 -39.11 46.64
C GLU A 417 7.88 -39.21 46.04
N SER A 418 8.77 -38.38 46.56
CA SER A 418 10.21 -38.40 46.25
C SER A 418 10.92 -39.65 46.81
N PRO A 419 12.17 -39.90 46.40
CA PRO A 419 13.22 -39.47 47.32
C PRO A 419 14.40 -38.74 46.64
N ASN A 420 15.02 -37.86 47.43
CA ASN A 420 16.33 -37.26 47.18
C ASN A 420 17.43 -38.27 47.64
N PRO A 421 18.70 -38.16 47.20
CA PRO A 421 19.58 -37.17 47.82
C PRO A 421 20.63 -36.52 46.90
N SER A 422 21.20 -35.42 47.39
CA SER A 422 22.39 -34.76 46.87
C SER A 422 23.68 -35.34 47.46
N GLN A 423 24.83 -35.18 46.77
CA GLN A 423 26.07 -34.59 47.32
C GLN A 423 27.28 -34.61 46.34
N PHE A 424 28.24 -33.70 46.62
CA PHE A 424 29.64 -33.60 46.18
C PHE A 424 30.07 -33.41 44.71
N ALA A 425 30.96 -32.41 44.57
CA ALA A 425 32.11 -32.28 43.66
C ALA A 425 33.33 -31.90 44.55
N PRO A 426 34.59 -31.66 44.08
CA PRO A 426 35.11 -31.60 42.70
C PRO A 426 36.50 -32.30 42.52
N THR A 427 37.31 -31.86 41.53
CA THR A 427 38.81 -31.94 41.38
C THR A 427 39.32 -32.71 40.14
N GLU A 428 40.56 -32.44 39.70
CA GLU A 428 41.14 -32.71 38.35
C GLU A 428 42.18 -33.89 38.37
N LEU A 429 43.10 -34.18 37.42
CA LEU A 429 43.78 -33.42 36.33
C LEU A 429 44.50 -34.33 35.29
N SER A 430 44.93 -33.75 34.16
CA SER A 430 46.09 -34.10 33.28
C SER A 430 46.12 -35.39 32.40
N THR A 431 46.09 -35.18 31.07
CA THR A 431 47.07 -35.58 29.99
C THR A 431 47.92 -36.86 30.10
N PRO A 432 48.20 -37.61 28.98
CA PRO A 432 48.93 -37.06 27.81
C PRO A 432 48.56 -37.60 26.38
N MET A 433 49.48 -37.40 25.42
CA MET A 433 49.35 -37.40 23.94
C MET A 433 49.42 -38.77 23.20
N PRO A 434 49.09 -38.83 21.89
CA PRO A 434 49.03 -40.05 21.07
C PRO A 434 50.24 -40.26 20.12
N PRO A 435 50.36 -41.45 19.49
CA PRO A 435 51.25 -41.72 18.35
C PRO A 435 50.58 -41.55 16.97
N SER A 436 51.38 -41.43 15.91
CA SER A 436 50.98 -41.15 14.51
C SER A 436 51.54 -42.15 13.49
N VAL A 437 50.81 -42.48 12.40
CA VAL A 437 51.37 -43.08 11.17
C VAL A 437 50.64 -42.56 9.90
N GLN A 438 51.39 -42.45 8.79
CA GLN A 438 51.04 -42.13 7.40
C GLN A 438 52.09 -42.82 6.49
N PRO A 439 52.01 -42.84 5.14
CA PRO A 439 50.87 -42.84 4.19
C PRO A 439 51.11 -43.85 3.00
N ALA A 440 50.45 -43.65 1.84
CA ALA A 440 50.83 -44.10 0.47
C ALA A 440 50.63 -45.62 0.11
N GLN A 441 50.48 -46.07 -1.16
CA GLN A 441 50.26 -45.42 -2.48
C GLN A 441 49.81 -46.45 -3.58
N HIS A 442 49.63 -45.98 -4.84
CA HIS A 442 49.69 -46.72 -6.14
C HIS A 442 48.51 -47.53 -6.77
N THR A 443 47.71 -46.83 -7.59
CA THR A 443 47.49 -47.01 -9.07
C THR A 443 47.27 -48.37 -9.79
N ASN A 444 46.09 -48.48 -10.43
CA ASN A 444 45.82 -48.75 -11.88
C ASN A 444 45.46 -50.16 -12.48
N VAL A 445 44.20 -50.26 -13.01
CA VAL A 445 43.76 -50.60 -14.40
C VAL A 445 44.04 -52.02 -15.00
N PRO A 446 43.17 -52.68 -15.83
CA PRO A 446 41.74 -52.47 -16.20
C PRO A 446 40.79 -53.71 -16.05
N SER A 447 39.52 -53.56 -16.45
CA SER A 447 38.41 -54.56 -16.59
C SER A 447 38.55 -55.48 -17.84
N PRO A 448 37.66 -56.51 -18.11
CA PRO A 448 36.27 -56.31 -18.61
C PRO A 448 35.23 -57.45 -18.29
N VAL A 449 34.09 -57.49 -19.03
CA VAL A 449 33.06 -58.58 -19.19
C VAL A 449 31.95 -58.70 -18.13
N THR A 450 30.67 -59.05 -18.38
CA THR A 450 29.69 -58.80 -19.50
C THR A 450 28.23 -59.08 -19.02
N ILE A 451 27.27 -58.38 -19.61
CA ILE A 451 25.79 -58.54 -19.68
C ILE A 451 25.18 -59.92 -19.32
N GLN A 452 24.07 -59.94 -18.54
CA GLN A 452 22.86 -60.71 -18.88
C GLN A 452 21.55 -60.28 -18.18
N SER A 453 20.44 -60.49 -18.89
CA SER A 453 19.01 -60.47 -18.51
C SER A 453 18.29 -61.45 -19.47
N PRO A 454 17.08 -62.03 -19.22
CA PRO A 454 15.81 -61.26 -19.12
C PRO A 454 14.58 -61.91 -18.39
N MET A 455 13.49 -61.13 -18.18
CA MET A 455 12.04 -61.53 -18.39
C MET A 455 11.42 -62.74 -17.61
N PRO A 456 10.09 -63.08 -17.75
CA PRO A 456 8.87 -62.26 -17.98
C PRO A 456 7.59 -62.64 -17.17
N ILE A 457 6.53 -61.82 -17.35
CA ILE A 457 5.09 -62.19 -17.46
C ILE A 457 4.21 -62.44 -16.20
N GLN A 458 2.91 -62.19 -16.42
CA GLN A 458 1.73 -62.18 -15.51
C GLN A 458 0.89 -63.49 -15.76
N PRO A 459 -0.44 -63.57 -15.55
CA PRO A 459 -1.41 -62.88 -14.68
C PRO A 459 -2.25 -63.89 -13.85
N ILE A 460 -3.34 -63.44 -13.17
CA ILE A 460 -4.70 -64.04 -13.20
C ILE A 460 -5.66 -63.33 -12.20
N ALA A 461 -6.91 -63.17 -12.64
CA ALA A 461 -8.14 -62.84 -11.90
C ALA A 461 -9.26 -63.77 -12.50
N PRO A 462 -10.57 -63.80 -12.09
CA PRO A 462 -11.40 -62.70 -11.54
C PRO A 462 -12.64 -63.13 -10.66
N GLN A 463 -13.67 -62.26 -10.56
CA GLN A 463 -15.12 -62.55 -10.34
C GLN A 463 -15.60 -63.09 -8.95
N LEU A 464 -16.86 -62.93 -8.48
CA LEU A 464 -18.07 -62.19 -8.94
C LEU A 464 -19.01 -61.84 -7.73
N ALA A 465 -19.81 -60.75 -7.85
CA ALA A 465 -21.13 -60.48 -7.20
C ALA A 465 -21.26 -60.48 -5.63
N ASN A 466 -22.29 -59.87 -5.00
CA ASN A 466 -23.46 -59.16 -5.53
C ASN A 466 -23.88 -57.90 -4.68
N GLU A 467 -24.87 -57.17 -5.20
CA GLU A 467 -25.50 -55.92 -4.77
C GLU A 467 -25.81 -55.70 -3.27
N ASN A 468 -25.67 -54.45 -2.79
CA ASN A 468 -26.81 -53.59 -2.41
C ASN A 468 -26.40 -52.13 -2.05
N LEU A 469 -27.26 -51.15 -2.29
CA LEU A 469 -27.11 -49.78 -1.78
C LEU A 469 -27.80 -49.62 -0.41
N GLN A 470 -27.19 -48.86 0.52
CA GLN A 470 -27.98 -47.96 1.37
C GLN A 470 -27.17 -46.78 1.93
N VAL A 471 -27.79 -45.61 1.91
CA VAL A 471 -27.26 -44.35 2.47
C VAL A 471 -27.65 -44.25 3.95
N TYR A 472 -26.73 -43.86 4.84
CA TYR A 472 -27.07 -43.55 6.24
C TYR A 472 -26.63 -42.17 6.73
N ILE A 473 -27.57 -41.52 7.41
CA ILE A 473 -27.51 -40.14 7.88
C ILE A 473 -26.80 -40.07 9.24
N ARG A 474 -25.95 -39.05 9.44
CA ARG A 474 -25.17 -38.88 10.67
C ARG A 474 -26.04 -38.40 11.84
N ARG A 475 -26.58 -39.35 12.60
CA ARG A 475 -27.48 -39.13 13.75
C ARG A 475 -26.78 -38.40 14.91
N ARG A 476 -27.49 -37.50 15.60
CA ARG A 476 -27.04 -36.90 16.88
C ARG A 476 -26.83 -37.97 17.95
N LYS A 477 -25.84 -37.81 18.83
CA LYS A 477 -25.75 -38.57 20.09
C LYS A 477 -26.24 -37.71 21.26
N ARG A 478 -27.19 -38.23 22.02
CA ARG A 478 -27.69 -37.67 23.30
C ARG A 478 -26.81 -38.22 24.42
N GLN A 479 -26.69 -37.49 25.54
CA GLN A 479 -26.37 -38.10 26.83
C GLN A 479 -27.66 -38.15 27.66
N GLU A 480 -27.84 -39.23 28.40
CA GLU A 480 -28.89 -39.42 29.41
C GLU A 480 -28.23 -39.76 30.75
N LEU A 481 -28.97 -39.60 31.84
CA LEU A 481 -28.47 -39.61 33.22
C LEU A 481 -28.73 -40.95 33.91
N GLU A 482 -27.82 -41.33 34.81
CA GLU A 482 -28.07 -42.14 36.02
C GLU A 482 -26.99 -41.82 37.08
N HIS A 483 -27.20 -41.91 38.40
CA HIS A 483 -28.41 -41.65 39.20
C HIS A 483 -28.02 -41.48 40.70
N GLY A 484 -28.62 -40.50 41.40
CA GLY A 484 -28.63 -40.37 42.88
C GLY A 484 -27.32 -39.94 43.59
N SER A 485 -27.34 -39.53 44.86
CA SER A 485 -28.44 -39.02 45.72
C SER A 485 -27.90 -38.55 47.10
N GLN A 486 -28.69 -37.72 47.82
CA GLN A 486 -28.53 -37.31 49.25
C GLN A 486 -27.35 -36.36 49.60
N SER A 487 -27.38 -35.54 50.68
CA SER A 487 -28.51 -34.84 51.35
C SER A 487 -28.06 -33.80 52.41
N THR A 488 -28.74 -32.64 52.44
CA THR A 488 -29.07 -31.79 53.63
C THR A 488 -28.00 -31.05 54.47
N CYS A 489 -28.47 -29.93 55.07
CA CYS A 489 -27.89 -29.11 56.16
C CYS A 489 -26.75 -28.11 55.79
N GLY A 490 -26.76 -26.83 56.20
CA GLY A 490 -27.89 -26.09 56.81
C GLY A 490 -27.58 -24.66 57.34
N GLN A 491 -28.50 -23.74 57.03
CA GLN A 491 -28.95 -22.58 57.82
C GLN A 491 -28.12 -21.26 57.96
N TYR A 492 -28.90 -20.24 58.36
CA TYR A 492 -28.65 -18.85 58.78
C TYR A 492 -28.54 -17.76 57.68
N ILE A 493 -29.41 -16.72 57.55
CA ILE A 493 -30.27 -15.89 58.46
C ILE A 493 -29.44 -14.74 59.11
N ASP A 494 -29.79 -13.44 59.10
CA ASP A 494 -30.88 -12.61 58.49
C ASP A 494 -30.51 -11.08 58.62
N SER A 495 -31.26 -10.03 58.25
CA SER A 495 -32.55 -9.77 57.55
C SER A 495 -32.43 -8.39 56.79
N ASN A 496 -33.33 -7.38 56.70
CA ASN A 496 -34.70 -7.11 57.20
C ASN A 496 -35.44 -6.03 56.33
N SER A 497 -36.77 -5.94 56.51
CA SER A 497 -37.68 -4.76 56.46
C SER A 497 -37.54 -3.65 55.39
N SER A 498 -38.62 -3.11 54.78
CA SER A 498 -40.07 -3.36 54.96
C SER A 498 -40.92 -2.79 53.80
N LEU A 499 -42.13 -3.33 53.59
CA LEU A 499 -43.24 -2.77 52.77
C LEU A 499 -44.18 -1.91 53.65
N PRO A 500 -45.20 -1.21 53.09
CA PRO A 500 -46.56 -1.77 52.84
C PRO A 500 -47.12 -1.46 51.42
N GLU A 501 -47.90 -2.33 50.73
CA GLU A 501 -49.38 -2.58 50.81
C GLU A 501 -50.23 -1.39 50.26
N GLU A 502 -51.42 -1.45 49.60
CA GLU A 502 -52.44 -2.41 49.13
C GLU A 502 -53.66 -1.55 48.61
N ASN A 503 -54.83 -1.96 48.04
CA ASN A 503 -55.39 -3.21 47.47
C ASN A 503 -56.56 -2.93 46.46
N ILE A 504 -57.33 -3.99 46.09
CA ILE A 504 -58.60 -4.08 45.30
C ILE A 504 -58.35 -4.22 43.78
N GLY A 505 -58.92 -5.14 42.98
CA GLY A 505 -60.02 -6.14 43.10
C GLY A 505 -60.89 -6.09 41.81
N GLU A 506 -61.62 -7.07 41.26
CA GLU A 506 -61.99 -8.51 41.45
C GLU A 506 -62.62 -8.96 40.08
N ASP A 507 -62.92 -10.21 39.67
CA ASP A 507 -62.65 -11.64 40.02
C ASP A 507 -63.10 -12.52 38.78
N ARG A 508 -62.72 -13.80 38.69
CA ARG A 508 -63.22 -14.88 37.77
C ARG A 508 -62.89 -14.78 36.25
N LEU A 509 -62.89 -15.87 35.46
CA LEU A 509 -63.17 -17.31 35.69
C LEU A 509 -62.26 -18.21 34.82
N GLU A 510 -61.90 -19.41 35.29
CA GLU A 510 -61.21 -20.43 34.48
C GLU A 510 -62.14 -21.29 33.60
N ARG A 511 -61.59 -21.89 32.54
CA ARG A 511 -62.10 -23.14 31.92
C ARG A 511 -60.96 -24.07 31.51
N LEU A 512 -61.07 -25.34 31.90
CA LEU A 512 -60.08 -26.39 31.69
C LEU A 512 -60.25 -27.12 30.34
N ILE A 513 -59.14 -27.35 29.64
CA ILE A 513 -58.95 -28.42 28.63
C ILE A 513 -57.44 -28.84 28.63
N PRO A 514 -57.03 -29.99 28.06
CA PRO A 514 -56.12 -30.88 28.80
C PRO A 514 -54.62 -30.69 28.52
N SER A 515 -53.78 -31.28 29.38
CA SER A 515 -52.33 -31.30 29.26
C SER A 515 -51.83 -32.02 28.00
N ILE A 516 -51.23 -31.26 27.08
CA ILE A 516 -50.45 -31.79 25.96
C ILE A 516 -48.98 -31.88 26.39
N ASP A 517 -48.28 -32.92 25.92
CA ASP A 517 -46.86 -33.13 26.22
C ASP A 517 -45.97 -32.02 25.64
N ASP A 518 -45.40 -31.23 26.56
CA ASP A 518 -44.47 -30.13 26.31
C ASP A 518 -43.12 -30.58 25.70
N SER A 519 -42.89 -31.90 25.56
CA SER A 519 -41.68 -32.46 24.95
C SER A 519 -41.44 -32.03 23.49
N THR A 520 -42.47 -31.55 22.78
CA THR A 520 -42.44 -31.23 21.34
C THR A 520 -42.25 -29.73 21.02
N LEU A 521 -42.57 -28.81 21.93
CA LEU A 521 -42.54 -27.36 21.65
C LEU A 521 -41.11 -26.78 21.56
N PRO A 522 -40.82 -25.79 20.70
CA PRO A 522 -39.53 -25.11 20.64
C PRO A 522 -39.07 -24.55 22.00
N ILE A 523 -37.75 -24.55 22.23
CA ILE A 523 -37.12 -24.14 23.50
C ILE A 523 -37.52 -22.71 23.94
N ALA A 524 -37.83 -21.83 22.98
CA ALA A 524 -38.29 -20.46 23.23
C ALA A 524 -39.67 -20.39 23.93
N LEU A 525 -40.55 -21.37 23.72
CA LEU A 525 -41.82 -21.50 24.44
C LEU A 525 -41.59 -22.25 25.76
N ARG A 526 -40.84 -23.35 25.70
CA ARG A 526 -40.62 -24.29 26.83
C ARG A 526 -39.84 -23.75 28.04
N LYS A 527 -39.18 -22.59 27.91
CA LYS A 527 -38.48 -21.92 29.01
C LYS A 527 -39.21 -20.69 29.55
N GLY A 528 -40.38 -20.37 29.00
CA GLY A 528 -41.03 -19.08 29.19
C GLY A 528 -40.25 -17.94 28.52
N VAL A 529 -40.98 -16.94 28.05
CA VAL A 529 -40.36 -15.67 27.66
C VAL A 529 -39.87 -14.99 28.93
N ARG A 530 -38.55 -14.78 29.08
CA ARG A 530 -38.03 -13.82 30.08
C ARG A 530 -38.73 -12.49 29.82
N ARG A 531 -39.47 -11.95 30.81
CA ARG A 531 -40.16 -10.67 30.70
C ARG A 531 -39.14 -9.56 30.40
N CYS A 532 -38.98 -9.24 29.13
CA CYS A 532 -38.09 -8.21 28.61
C CYS A 532 -38.89 -7.25 27.71
N THR A 533 -40.04 -6.81 28.22
CA THR A 533 -40.68 -5.52 27.97
C THR A 533 -41.97 -5.48 28.79
N ASP A 534 -42.15 -4.46 29.62
CA ASP A 534 -43.45 -4.15 30.26
C ASP A 534 -44.44 -3.50 29.27
N HIS A 535 -44.01 -3.34 28.01
CA HIS A 535 -44.75 -2.72 26.92
C HIS A 535 -44.69 -3.63 25.68
N PRO A 536 -45.63 -4.58 25.51
CA PRO A 536 -45.71 -5.40 24.29
C PRO A 536 -45.96 -4.51 23.08
N ILE A 537 -45.15 -4.66 22.02
CA ILE A 537 -45.22 -3.77 20.84
C ILE A 537 -46.59 -3.82 20.12
N GLY A 538 -47.31 -4.95 20.22
CA GLY A 538 -48.69 -5.09 19.71
C GLY A 538 -49.71 -4.17 20.38
N ASN A 539 -49.43 -3.67 21.60
CA ASN A 539 -50.30 -2.72 22.29
C ASN A 539 -50.10 -1.26 21.82
N TYR A 540 -49.05 -1.00 21.02
CA TYR A 540 -48.64 0.34 20.58
C TYR A 540 -48.45 0.46 19.05
N VAL A 541 -48.66 -0.63 18.30
CA VAL A 541 -48.58 -0.66 16.83
C VAL A 541 -49.87 -1.27 16.27
N THR A 542 -50.87 -0.41 16.02
CA THR A 542 -52.06 -0.81 15.27
C THR A 542 -51.85 -0.57 13.78
N TYR A 543 -52.16 -1.59 12.96
CA TYR A 543 -52.08 -1.49 11.49
C TYR A 543 -53.25 -0.67 10.90
N GLU A 544 -54.17 -0.21 11.74
CA GLU A 544 -55.37 0.55 11.39
C GLU A 544 -55.07 1.92 10.76
N GLY A 545 -53.96 2.56 11.17
CA GLY A 545 -53.50 3.83 10.61
C GLY A 545 -52.80 3.72 9.25
N LEU A 546 -52.58 2.51 8.74
CA LEU A 546 -51.98 2.30 7.41
C LEU A 546 -53.04 2.43 6.31
N SER A 547 -52.71 3.09 5.20
CA SER A 547 -53.58 3.13 4.01
C SER A 547 -53.90 1.70 3.52
N PRO A 548 -55.05 1.47 2.87
CA PRO A 548 -55.39 0.15 2.33
C PRO A 548 -54.29 -0.43 1.43
N SER A 549 -53.64 0.42 0.63
CA SER A 549 -52.49 0.07 -0.21
C SER A 549 -51.25 -0.37 0.59
N TYR A 550 -50.91 0.31 1.70
CA TYR A 550 -49.75 -0.06 2.52
C TYR A 550 -50.02 -1.27 3.42
N ARG A 551 -51.29 -1.49 3.79
CA ARG A 551 -51.74 -2.69 4.50
C ARG A 551 -51.66 -3.91 3.58
N ALA A 552 -52.19 -3.82 2.36
CA ALA A 552 -52.06 -4.84 1.33
C ALA A 552 -50.58 -5.13 0.98
N PHE A 553 -49.75 -4.10 0.87
CA PHE A 553 -48.30 -4.26 0.69
C PHE A 553 -47.66 -5.07 1.82
N ALA A 554 -47.96 -4.74 3.08
CA ALA A 554 -47.44 -5.45 4.25
C ALA A 554 -47.86 -6.93 4.27
N THR A 555 -49.11 -7.26 3.92
CA THR A 555 -49.58 -8.66 3.81
C THR A 555 -48.91 -9.39 2.64
N SER A 556 -48.79 -8.75 1.47
CA SER A 556 -48.19 -9.37 0.27
C SER A 556 -46.70 -9.74 0.41
N LEU A 557 -46.00 -9.16 1.40
CA LEU A 557 -44.62 -9.49 1.74
C LEU A 557 -44.48 -10.83 2.48
N ASP A 558 -45.51 -11.30 3.18
CA ASP A 558 -45.51 -12.60 3.89
C ASP A 558 -45.96 -13.76 2.97
N ASP A 559 -46.90 -13.51 2.04
CA ASP A 559 -47.45 -14.57 1.16
C ASP A 559 -46.42 -15.19 0.19
N THR A 560 -45.39 -14.45 -0.22
CA THR A 560 -44.55 -14.83 -1.38
C THR A 560 -43.26 -15.55 -0.97
N GLN A 561 -43.34 -16.84 -0.63
CA GLN A 561 -42.17 -17.63 -0.24
C GLN A 561 -41.13 -17.77 -1.38
N VAL A 562 -39.85 -17.57 -1.04
CA VAL A 562 -38.71 -17.80 -1.95
C VAL A 562 -38.20 -19.23 -1.76
N PRO A 563 -38.13 -20.06 -2.82
CA PRO A 563 -37.64 -21.43 -2.73
C PRO A 563 -36.15 -21.47 -2.40
N ASN A 564 -35.74 -22.45 -1.61
CA ASN A 564 -34.36 -22.69 -1.21
C ASN A 564 -33.68 -23.78 -2.05
N THR A 565 -34.48 -24.64 -2.70
CA THR A 565 -33.99 -25.68 -3.64
C THR A 565 -34.60 -25.54 -5.03
N ILE A 566 -33.90 -26.07 -6.05
CA ILE A 566 -34.46 -26.13 -7.41
C ILE A 566 -35.70 -27.06 -7.48
N GLN A 567 -35.80 -28.06 -6.60
CA GLN A 567 -36.96 -28.95 -6.51
C GLN A 567 -38.22 -28.28 -5.94
N GLU A 568 -38.07 -27.20 -5.16
CA GLU A 568 -39.18 -26.31 -4.82
C GLU A 568 -39.47 -25.34 -5.97
N ALA A 569 -38.44 -24.72 -6.56
CA ALA A 569 -38.57 -23.74 -7.63
C ALA A 569 -39.28 -24.30 -8.88
N LEU A 570 -38.96 -25.53 -9.30
CA LEU A 570 -39.56 -26.18 -10.48
C LEU A 570 -41.06 -26.55 -10.30
N LYS A 571 -41.57 -26.54 -9.06
CA LYS A 571 -43.00 -26.77 -8.78
C LYS A 571 -43.87 -25.51 -8.92
N ILE A 572 -43.26 -24.33 -8.91
CA ILE A 572 -43.94 -23.03 -9.01
C ILE A 572 -43.68 -22.48 -10.41
N SER A 573 -44.73 -22.15 -11.17
CA SER A 573 -44.62 -21.87 -12.61
C SER A 573 -43.68 -20.69 -12.93
N GLU A 574 -43.71 -19.68 -12.06
CA GLU A 574 -42.99 -18.43 -12.19
C GLU A 574 -41.51 -18.58 -11.83
N TRP A 575 -41.19 -19.45 -10.87
CA TRP A 575 -39.82 -19.81 -10.54
C TRP A 575 -39.23 -20.80 -11.55
N LYS A 576 -40.02 -21.77 -12.06
CA LYS A 576 -39.64 -22.62 -13.19
C LYS A 576 -39.28 -21.78 -14.40
N LYS A 577 -40.11 -20.79 -14.76
CA LYS A 577 -39.79 -19.84 -15.82
C LYS A 577 -38.51 -19.05 -15.52
N ALA A 578 -38.34 -18.54 -14.31
CA ALA A 578 -37.14 -17.78 -13.96
C ALA A 578 -35.84 -18.62 -13.94
N VAL A 579 -35.92 -19.95 -13.82
CA VAL A 579 -34.80 -20.89 -14.06
C VAL A 579 -34.51 -21.00 -15.55
N GLN A 580 -35.54 -21.23 -16.37
CA GLN A 580 -35.43 -21.34 -17.82
C GLN A 580 -34.86 -20.04 -18.43
N ASP A 581 -35.42 -18.88 -18.09
CA ASP A 581 -34.97 -17.55 -18.57
C ASP A 581 -33.46 -17.28 -18.31
N GLU A 582 -32.86 -17.84 -17.25
CA GLU A 582 -31.42 -17.72 -16.96
C GLU A 582 -30.59 -18.77 -17.71
N ILE A 583 -31.12 -19.99 -17.85
CA ILE A 583 -30.52 -21.10 -18.59
C ILE A 583 -30.44 -20.81 -20.09
N ASP A 584 -31.53 -20.37 -20.70
CA ASP A 584 -31.61 -20.01 -22.12
C ASP A 584 -30.60 -18.90 -22.47
N ALA A 585 -30.36 -17.97 -21.53
CA ALA A 585 -29.37 -16.92 -21.67
C ALA A 585 -27.92 -17.41 -21.56
N LEU A 586 -27.66 -18.47 -20.78
CA LEU A 586 -26.35 -19.11 -20.66
C LEU A 586 -26.03 -19.96 -21.91
N GLU A 587 -27.05 -20.64 -22.47
CA GLU A 587 -26.93 -21.46 -23.68
C GLU A 587 -26.77 -20.59 -24.93
N LYS A 588 -27.63 -19.56 -25.11
CA LYS A 588 -27.55 -18.59 -26.21
C LYS A 588 -26.17 -17.95 -26.34
N ASN A 589 -25.51 -17.70 -25.20
CA ASN A 589 -24.22 -17.04 -25.13
C ASN A 589 -23.03 -18.03 -25.15
N GLY A 590 -23.27 -19.33 -25.34
CA GLY A 590 -22.20 -20.34 -25.53
C GLY A 590 -21.28 -20.55 -24.32
N THR A 591 -21.79 -20.30 -23.11
CA THR A 591 -20.95 -20.11 -21.90
C THR A 591 -20.26 -21.38 -21.35
N TRP A 592 -20.51 -22.54 -21.95
CA TRP A 592 -19.83 -23.80 -21.64
C TRP A 592 -19.83 -24.75 -22.84
N THR A 593 -18.98 -25.77 -22.80
CA THR A 593 -19.08 -26.97 -23.64
C THR A 593 -19.16 -28.20 -22.74
N ILE A 594 -19.99 -29.17 -23.11
CA ILE A 594 -20.07 -30.46 -22.38
C ILE A 594 -18.87 -31.31 -22.80
N THR A 595 -18.11 -31.81 -21.83
CA THR A 595 -16.88 -32.58 -22.08
C THR A 595 -16.58 -33.52 -20.91
N ASP A 596 -15.92 -34.64 -21.19
CA ASP A 596 -15.45 -35.57 -20.16
C ASP A 596 -14.35 -34.93 -19.31
N LEU A 597 -14.43 -35.07 -17.99
CA LEU A 597 -13.47 -34.47 -17.05
C LEU A 597 -12.04 -35.00 -17.29
N PRO A 598 -11.07 -34.16 -17.71
CA PRO A 598 -9.73 -34.64 -18.01
C PRO A 598 -8.95 -35.12 -16.78
N VAL A 599 -8.12 -36.14 -16.97
CA VAL A 599 -7.38 -36.82 -15.91
C VAL A 599 -6.52 -35.82 -15.11
N GLY A 600 -6.89 -35.59 -13.85
CA GLY A 600 -6.17 -34.71 -12.92
C GLY A 600 -6.79 -33.32 -12.71
N LYS A 601 -7.72 -32.87 -13.55
CA LYS A 601 -8.55 -31.67 -13.30
C LYS A 601 -9.62 -31.98 -12.24
N ARG A 602 -10.23 -30.93 -11.66
CA ARG A 602 -11.34 -31.05 -10.70
C ARG A 602 -12.50 -30.15 -11.13
N PRO A 603 -13.76 -30.63 -11.11
CA PRO A 603 -14.90 -29.80 -11.42
C PRO A 603 -15.30 -28.93 -10.22
N VAL A 604 -15.77 -27.72 -10.51
CA VAL A 604 -16.41 -26.81 -9.56
C VAL A 604 -17.89 -27.14 -9.49
N GLY A 605 -18.43 -27.39 -8.29
CA GLY A 605 -19.86 -27.61 -8.14
C GLY A 605 -20.69 -26.33 -8.34
N CYS A 606 -21.96 -26.45 -8.73
CA CYS A 606 -22.86 -25.31 -8.97
C CYS A 606 -23.92 -25.13 -7.86
N LYS A 607 -24.63 -24.00 -7.83
CA LYS A 607 -25.82 -23.78 -7.00
C LYS A 607 -26.78 -22.77 -7.66
N TRP A 608 -28.08 -23.00 -7.49
CA TRP A 608 -29.15 -22.06 -7.80
C TRP A 608 -29.42 -21.06 -6.67
N ILE A 609 -29.66 -19.79 -7.02
CA ILE A 609 -30.04 -18.69 -6.10
C ILE A 609 -31.30 -17.99 -6.61
N PHE A 610 -32.31 -17.83 -5.75
CA PHE A 610 -33.61 -17.26 -6.09
C PHE A 610 -33.82 -15.91 -5.41
N THR A 611 -34.31 -14.91 -6.15
CA THR A 611 -34.60 -13.55 -5.64
C THR A 611 -35.82 -12.94 -6.32
N ILE A 612 -36.68 -12.27 -5.55
CA ILE A 612 -37.81 -11.49 -6.07
C ILE A 612 -37.35 -10.04 -6.29
N LYS A 613 -37.88 -9.39 -7.33
CA LYS A 613 -37.79 -7.94 -7.54
C LYS A 613 -39.18 -7.33 -7.43
N TYR A 614 -39.26 -6.20 -6.73
CA TYR A 614 -40.49 -5.45 -6.50
C TYR A 614 -40.38 -4.07 -7.16
N LYS A 615 -41.51 -3.56 -7.66
CA LYS A 615 -41.64 -2.20 -8.21
C LYS A 615 -41.73 -1.18 -7.07
N ALA A 616 -41.72 0.12 -7.42
CA ALA A 616 -41.85 1.20 -6.45
C ALA A 616 -43.23 1.25 -5.74
N ASP A 617 -44.25 0.61 -6.32
CA ASP A 617 -45.59 0.43 -5.75
C ASP A 617 -45.71 -0.79 -4.81
N GLY A 618 -44.66 -1.61 -4.68
CA GLY A 618 -44.64 -2.82 -3.87
C GLY A 618 -45.07 -4.11 -4.60
N SER A 619 -45.67 -4.03 -5.79
CA SER A 619 -45.99 -5.22 -6.60
C SER A 619 -44.74 -5.91 -7.13
N VAL A 620 -44.82 -7.22 -7.41
CA VAL A 620 -43.72 -7.97 -8.02
C VAL A 620 -43.41 -7.40 -9.42
N GLU A 621 -42.15 -7.04 -9.64
CA GLU A 621 -41.58 -6.70 -10.96
C GLU A 621 -41.23 -7.97 -11.73
N ARG A 622 -40.51 -8.89 -11.08
CA ARG A 622 -40.18 -10.22 -11.61
C ARG A 622 -39.61 -11.14 -10.54
N PHE A 623 -39.75 -12.44 -10.77
CA PHE A 623 -38.90 -13.46 -10.18
C PHE A 623 -37.54 -13.48 -10.93
N LYS A 624 -36.43 -13.74 -10.24
CA LYS A 624 -35.12 -13.99 -10.89
C LYS A 624 -34.37 -15.10 -10.17
N ALA A 625 -34.10 -16.18 -10.90
CA ALA A 625 -33.10 -17.17 -10.52
C ALA A 625 -31.69 -16.71 -10.95
N ARG A 626 -30.67 -17.42 -10.47
CA ARG A 626 -29.29 -17.41 -10.99
C ARG A 626 -28.64 -18.75 -10.80
N LEU A 627 -27.91 -19.23 -11.80
CA LEU A 627 -26.92 -20.29 -11.65
C LEU A 627 -25.59 -19.68 -11.20
N VAL A 628 -24.94 -20.28 -10.20
CA VAL A 628 -23.68 -19.76 -9.64
C VAL A 628 -22.70 -20.90 -9.38
N ALA A 629 -21.51 -20.82 -9.98
CA ALA A 629 -20.39 -21.71 -9.68
C ALA A 629 -19.85 -21.48 -8.25
N ARG A 630 -19.47 -22.54 -7.54
CA ARG A 630 -18.96 -22.48 -6.16
C ARG A 630 -17.48 -22.06 -6.11
N GLY A 631 -17.14 -20.89 -6.63
CA GLY A 631 -15.76 -20.40 -6.76
C GLY A 631 -14.91 -20.37 -5.46
N PHE A 632 -15.53 -20.54 -4.28
CA PHE A 632 -14.79 -20.80 -3.04
C PHE A 632 -14.03 -22.14 -3.02
N THR A 633 -14.23 -23.03 -4.01
CA THR A 633 -13.44 -24.25 -4.20
C THR A 633 -12.23 -24.05 -5.12
N GLN A 634 -12.06 -22.86 -5.72
CA GLN A 634 -10.94 -22.51 -6.59
C GLN A 634 -9.71 -22.05 -5.79
N SER A 635 -8.52 -22.34 -6.30
CA SER A 635 -7.23 -22.10 -5.67
C SER A 635 -6.43 -21.01 -6.41
N TYR A 636 -6.09 -19.94 -5.71
CA TYR A 636 -5.26 -18.85 -6.24
C TYR A 636 -3.93 -19.36 -6.79
N GLY A 637 -3.58 -18.96 -8.02
CA GLY A 637 -2.37 -19.41 -8.72
C GLY A 637 -2.46 -20.82 -9.33
N ILE A 638 -3.65 -21.43 -9.34
CA ILE A 638 -3.95 -22.68 -10.08
C ILE A 638 -5.19 -22.45 -10.95
N ASP A 639 -6.27 -21.94 -10.36
CA ASP A 639 -7.59 -21.80 -10.99
C ASP A 639 -7.97 -20.34 -11.30
N TYR A 640 -7.19 -19.36 -10.82
CA TYR A 640 -7.29 -17.93 -11.17
C TYR A 640 -6.01 -17.16 -10.77
N GLN A 641 -5.68 -16.07 -11.49
CA GLN A 641 -4.55 -15.17 -11.15
C GLN A 641 -4.94 -13.83 -10.51
N GLU A 642 -6.04 -13.19 -10.90
CA GLU A 642 -6.55 -11.96 -10.28
C GLU A 642 -8.04 -12.07 -9.91
N THR A 643 -8.52 -11.19 -9.02
CA THR A 643 -9.93 -11.16 -8.55
C THR A 643 -10.55 -9.75 -8.61
N PHE A 644 -9.83 -8.77 -9.16
CA PHE A 644 -10.25 -7.37 -9.18
C PHE A 644 -11.00 -7.02 -10.47
N ALA A 645 -12.32 -7.15 -10.45
CA ALA A 645 -13.16 -6.61 -11.53
C ALA A 645 -12.96 -5.07 -11.65
N PRO A 646 -12.65 -4.53 -12.84
CA PRO A 646 -12.43 -3.09 -13.03
C PRO A 646 -13.75 -2.31 -12.96
N VAL A 647 -14.00 -1.63 -11.84
CA VAL A 647 -15.21 -0.82 -11.64
C VAL A 647 -15.00 0.63 -12.09
N ALA A 648 -15.95 1.16 -12.87
CA ALA A 648 -15.95 2.54 -13.33
C ALA A 648 -15.95 3.55 -12.16
N LYS A 649 -14.99 4.48 -12.15
CA LYS A 649 -14.90 5.52 -11.11
C LYS A 649 -16.04 6.54 -11.26
N LEU A 650 -16.71 6.86 -10.15
CA LEU A 650 -17.75 7.89 -10.09
C LEU A 650 -17.24 9.27 -10.59
N ASN A 651 -15.96 9.59 -10.37
CA ASN A 651 -15.32 10.79 -10.93
C ASN A 651 -15.44 10.85 -12.47
N THR A 652 -15.22 9.73 -13.19
CA THR A 652 -15.35 9.66 -14.65
C THR A 652 -16.79 9.91 -15.11
N ILE A 653 -17.77 9.39 -14.37
CA ILE A 653 -19.19 9.62 -14.66
C ILE A 653 -19.56 11.10 -14.48
N ARG A 654 -19.03 11.79 -13.45
CA ARG A 654 -19.23 13.25 -13.30
C ARG A 654 -18.59 14.05 -14.43
N ILE A 655 -17.42 13.64 -14.94
CA ILE A 655 -16.81 14.24 -16.14
C ILE A 655 -17.77 14.07 -17.33
N LEU A 656 -18.24 12.85 -17.62
CA LEU A 656 -19.19 12.58 -18.70
C LEU A 656 -20.50 13.39 -18.59
N LEU A 657 -21.01 13.60 -17.37
CA LEU A 657 -22.16 14.48 -17.14
C LEU A 657 -21.86 15.95 -17.45
N SER A 658 -20.69 16.47 -17.07
CA SER A 658 -20.28 17.83 -17.44
C SER A 658 -20.09 17.99 -18.95
N LEU A 659 -19.46 17.01 -19.62
CA LEU A 659 -19.34 16.99 -21.08
C LEU A 659 -20.72 17.04 -21.74
N ALA A 660 -21.62 16.15 -21.32
CA ALA A 660 -22.95 16.01 -21.92
C ALA A 660 -23.82 17.27 -21.76
N VAL A 661 -23.80 17.93 -20.61
CA VAL A 661 -24.54 19.19 -20.41
C VAL A 661 -23.94 20.34 -21.24
N ASN A 662 -22.61 20.39 -21.38
CA ASN A 662 -21.91 21.44 -22.11
C ASN A 662 -21.82 21.18 -23.63
N GLN A 663 -22.34 20.06 -24.13
CA GLN A 663 -22.43 19.73 -25.57
C GLN A 663 -23.84 19.26 -25.98
N ASP A 664 -24.85 19.46 -25.13
CA ASP A 664 -26.25 19.05 -25.34
C ASP A 664 -26.45 17.55 -25.66
N TRP A 665 -25.53 16.68 -25.24
CA TRP A 665 -25.59 15.25 -25.56
C TRP A 665 -26.81 14.56 -24.93
N CYS A 666 -27.49 13.75 -25.73
CA CYS A 666 -28.44 12.79 -25.23
C CYS A 666 -27.73 11.77 -24.34
N LEU A 667 -28.33 11.42 -23.19
CA LEU A 667 -27.84 10.33 -22.33
C LEU A 667 -28.98 9.33 -22.16
N GLN A 668 -28.74 8.11 -22.65
CA GLN A 668 -29.62 6.95 -22.48
C GLN A 668 -28.96 5.96 -21.51
N GLN A 669 -29.77 5.18 -20.80
CA GLN A 669 -29.30 4.21 -19.82
C GLN A 669 -29.68 2.79 -20.26
N LEU A 670 -28.66 1.98 -20.58
CA LEU A 670 -28.81 0.58 -20.93
C LEU A 670 -28.25 -0.28 -19.78
N ASP A 671 -29.05 -1.22 -19.29
CA ASP A 671 -28.66 -2.22 -18.31
C ASP A 671 -28.40 -3.54 -19.05
N ILE A 672 -27.12 -3.89 -19.23
CA ILE A 672 -26.74 -5.16 -19.88
C ILE A 672 -27.01 -6.28 -18.87
N LYS A 673 -28.12 -6.99 -19.08
CA LYS A 673 -28.46 -8.19 -18.31
C LYS A 673 -27.35 -9.21 -18.56
N ASN A 674 -26.93 -9.88 -17.49
CA ASN A 674 -25.95 -10.95 -17.53
C ASN A 674 -24.64 -10.58 -18.28
N ALA A 675 -24.22 -9.31 -18.22
CA ALA A 675 -23.00 -8.79 -18.86
C ALA A 675 -21.73 -9.60 -18.57
N PHE A 676 -21.65 -10.22 -17.40
CA PHE A 676 -20.55 -11.09 -16.97
C PHE A 676 -20.37 -12.37 -17.80
N LEU A 677 -21.38 -12.78 -18.58
CA LEU A 677 -21.35 -13.99 -19.42
C LEU A 677 -20.63 -13.80 -20.76
N ASN A 678 -20.09 -12.60 -21.01
CA ASN A 678 -19.56 -12.18 -22.32
C ASN A 678 -18.17 -11.55 -22.18
N GLY A 679 -17.48 -11.82 -21.07
CA GLY A 679 -16.05 -11.64 -20.95
C GLY A 679 -15.40 -13.02 -21.04
N ASP A 680 -14.42 -13.17 -21.93
CA ASP A 680 -13.65 -14.40 -22.03
C ASP A 680 -12.90 -14.68 -20.72
N LEU A 681 -12.83 -15.96 -20.34
CA LEU A 681 -12.05 -16.43 -19.20
C LEU A 681 -10.71 -16.98 -19.71
N GLU A 682 -9.58 -16.45 -19.23
CA GLU A 682 -8.26 -16.94 -19.63
C GLU A 682 -7.95 -18.32 -19.01
N GLU A 683 -8.60 -18.68 -17.90
CA GLU A 683 -8.42 -19.94 -17.18
C GLU A 683 -9.46 -21.03 -17.54
N GLU A 684 -9.00 -22.26 -17.83
CA GLU A 684 -9.86 -23.43 -18.07
C GLU A 684 -10.56 -23.93 -16.78
N VAL A 685 -11.86 -23.66 -16.62
CA VAL A 685 -12.66 -24.12 -15.46
C VAL A 685 -13.71 -25.15 -15.87
N TYR A 686 -13.63 -26.36 -15.28
CA TYR A 686 -14.65 -27.40 -15.43
C TYR A 686 -15.74 -27.22 -14.35
N MET A 687 -17.01 -27.44 -14.68
CA MET A 687 -18.15 -27.32 -13.75
C MET A 687 -19.01 -28.60 -13.77
N GLU A 688 -19.62 -28.94 -12.63
CA GLU A 688 -20.64 -30.00 -12.57
C GLU A 688 -21.91 -29.59 -13.35
N ILE A 689 -22.45 -30.50 -14.17
CA ILE A 689 -23.64 -30.26 -15.01
C ILE A 689 -24.83 -29.79 -14.13
N PRO A 690 -25.49 -28.66 -14.45
CA PRO A 690 -26.63 -28.16 -13.70
C PRO A 690 -27.81 -29.16 -13.67
N PRO A 691 -28.48 -29.40 -12.53
CA PRO A 691 -29.56 -30.38 -12.45
C PRO A 691 -30.80 -30.02 -13.28
N GLY A 692 -31.05 -30.81 -14.34
CA GLY A 692 -32.30 -30.86 -15.11
C GLY A 692 -32.32 -29.94 -16.34
N PHE A 693 -31.64 -30.33 -17.42
CA PHE A 693 -31.50 -29.51 -18.62
C PHE A 693 -31.37 -30.30 -19.95
N GLU A 694 -32.02 -29.80 -21.00
CA GLU A 694 -31.99 -30.23 -22.42
C GLU A 694 -32.20 -28.97 -23.32
N GLU A 695 -31.66 -28.96 -24.56
CA GLU A 695 -31.28 -27.77 -25.36
C GLU A 695 -32.39 -27.07 -26.20
N SER A 696 -32.17 -25.81 -26.67
CA SER A 696 -32.38 -25.33 -28.08
C SER A 696 -32.32 -23.78 -28.28
N MET A 697 -31.88 -23.29 -29.46
CA MET A 697 -31.43 -21.90 -29.72
C MET A 697 -32.33 -21.02 -30.66
N ALA A 698 -32.23 -19.66 -30.58
CA ALA A 698 -31.64 -18.77 -31.64
C ALA A 698 -32.16 -17.28 -31.81
N LYS A 699 -31.26 -16.27 -31.67
CA LYS A 699 -30.86 -15.14 -32.61
C LYS A 699 -31.91 -14.09 -33.18
N ASN A 700 -31.65 -12.84 -33.67
CA ASN A 700 -30.52 -11.83 -33.74
C ASN A 700 -30.99 -10.37 -34.19
N GLN A 701 -30.05 -9.50 -34.60
CA GLN A 701 -30.04 -8.28 -35.47
C GLN A 701 -30.14 -6.79 -34.96
N ASN A 702 -29.00 -6.19 -34.57
CA ASN A 702 -28.45 -4.85 -34.93
C ASN A 702 -28.53 -3.56 -34.05
N LEU A 703 -27.35 -2.93 -33.87
CA LEU A 703 -26.88 -1.87 -32.93
C LEU A 703 -27.48 -1.79 -31.52
N LYS A 704 -28.68 -1.24 -31.32
CA LYS A 704 -29.36 -1.39 -30.01
C LYS A 704 -29.69 -2.87 -29.76
N LYS A 705 -29.95 -3.59 -30.86
CA LYS A 705 -29.97 -5.04 -30.97
C LYS A 705 -28.60 -5.66 -31.33
N TYR A 706 -27.46 -4.93 -31.36
CA TYR A 706 -26.10 -5.51 -31.39
C TYR A 706 -25.63 -5.75 -29.96
N LEU A 707 -25.73 -4.71 -29.13
CA LEU A 707 -25.65 -4.86 -27.68
C LEU A 707 -26.73 -5.84 -27.16
N SER A 708 -27.89 -5.96 -27.82
CA SER A 708 -28.89 -7.02 -27.54
C SER A 708 -28.87 -8.22 -28.52
N GLU A 709 -27.79 -8.40 -29.29
CA GLU A 709 -27.45 -9.64 -30.01
C GLU A 709 -26.44 -10.41 -29.17
N GLU A 710 -25.27 -9.79 -29.02
CA GLU A 710 -24.12 -10.29 -28.28
C GLU A 710 -24.50 -10.49 -26.81
N PHE A 711 -25.17 -9.50 -26.22
CA PHE A 711 -25.60 -9.52 -24.82
C PHE A 711 -27.13 -9.56 -24.73
N GLU A 712 -27.66 -9.66 -23.51
CA GLU A 712 -29.09 -9.46 -23.25
C GLU A 712 -29.26 -8.08 -22.57
N VAL A 713 -30.22 -7.25 -22.97
CA VAL A 713 -30.26 -5.83 -22.52
C VAL A 713 -31.65 -5.43 -22.04
N LYS A 714 -31.72 -4.70 -20.92
CA LYS A 714 -32.90 -3.96 -20.47
C LYS A 714 -32.66 -2.48 -20.73
N ASP A 715 -33.48 -1.90 -21.62
CA ASP A 715 -33.54 -0.45 -21.79
C ASP A 715 -34.21 0.17 -20.55
N LEU A 716 -33.55 1.15 -19.93
CA LEU A 716 -34.10 1.94 -18.83
C LEU A 716 -34.51 3.36 -19.30
N GLY A 717 -34.32 3.67 -20.59
CA GLY A 717 -34.68 4.92 -21.23
C GLY A 717 -33.75 6.06 -20.85
N ASN A 718 -34.34 7.23 -20.58
CA ASN A 718 -33.59 8.39 -20.12
C ASN A 718 -33.02 8.14 -18.71
N LEU A 719 -31.72 8.43 -18.54
CA LEU A 719 -31.01 8.33 -17.26
C LEU A 719 -31.78 9.04 -16.12
N LYS A 720 -32.28 8.23 -15.16
CA LYS A 720 -33.04 8.67 -13.98
C LYS A 720 -32.43 8.19 -12.65
N TYR A 721 -31.77 7.03 -12.64
CA TYR A 721 -31.21 6.45 -11.42
C TYR A 721 -30.02 5.54 -11.73
N PHE A 722 -28.86 5.78 -11.13
CA PHE A 722 -27.62 5.07 -11.44
C PHE A 722 -26.78 4.85 -10.18
N LEU A 723 -26.36 3.60 -9.91
CA LEU A 723 -25.54 3.19 -8.75
C LEU A 723 -25.93 3.84 -7.40
N GLY A 724 -27.24 4.00 -7.14
CA GLY A 724 -27.78 4.59 -5.91
C GLY A 724 -27.84 6.13 -5.89
N MET A 725 -27.71 6.77 -7.04
CA MET A 725 -27.88 8.21 -7.24
C MET A 725 -29.11 8.51 -8.11
N GLU A 726 -29.89 9.49 -7.71
CA GLU A 726 -31.04 10.04 -8.43
C GLU A 726 -30.55 11.11 -9.42
N VAL A 727 -31.05 11.07 -10.66
CA VAL A 727 -30.65 11.99 -11.74
C VAL A 727 -31.87 12.71 -12.28
N ALA A 728 -31.95 14.02 -12.05
CA ALA A 728 -32.99 14.89 -12.60
C ALA A 728 -32.43 15.74 -13.74
N ARG A 729 -33.16 15.86 -14.85
CA ARG A 729 -32.70 16.60 -16.05
C ARG A 729 -33.68 17.74 -16.36
N SER A 730 -33.14 18.92 -16.66
CA SER A 730 -33.92 20.14 -16.92
C SER A 730 -33.31 20.95 -18.06
N ARG A 731 -34.04 21.94 -18.59
CA ARG A 731 -33.50 22.91 -19.57
C ARG A 731 -32.34 23.77 -19.02
N LYS A 732 -32.13 23.80 -17.70
CA LYS A 732 -31.03 24.53 -17.04
C LYS A 732 -29.78 23.67 -16.81
N GLY A 733 -29.89 22.34 -16.90
CA GLY A 733 -28.83 21.39 -16.56
C GLY A 733 -29.33 20.10 -15.89
N ILE A 734 -28.40 19.30 -15.39
CA ILE A 734 -28.65 18.00 -14.74
C ILE A 734 -28.30 18.10 -13.24
N VAL A 735 -29.18 17.60 -12.37
CA VAL A 735 -28.94 17.47 -10.93
C VAL A 735 -28.72 16.01 -10.57
N VAL A 736 -27.75 15.73 -9.70
CA VAL A 736 -27.47 14.39 -9.15
C VAL A 736 -27.50 14.43 -7.63
N SER A 737 -28.42 13.68 -7.03
CA SER A 737 -28.64 13.63 -5.57
C SER A 737 -28.80 12.20 -5.05
N GLN A 738 -28.98 12.04 -3.75
CA GLN A 738 -29.22 10.75 -3.08
C GLN A 738 -30.33 10.88 -2.02
N ARG A 739 -31.43 11.55 -2.37
CA ARG A 739 -32.47 11.94 -1.40
C ARG A 739 -33.10 10.74 -0.69
N LYS A 740 -33.48 9.70 -1.43
CA LYS A 740 -34.02 8.47 -0.82
C LYS A 740 -33.03 7.85 0.16
N TYR A 741 -31.75 7.79 -0.21
CA TYR A 741 -30.71 7.24 0.66
C TYR A 741 -30.55 8.03 1.97
N ILE A 742 -30.66 9.36 1.93
CA ILE A 742 -30.67 10.22 3.13
C ILE A 742 -31.91 9.94 3.99
N LEU A 743 -33.09 9.86 3.39
CA LEU A 743 -34.34 9.61 4.12
C LEU A 743 -34.36 8.21 4.75
N ASP A 744 -33.91 7.19 4.04
CA ASP A 744 -33.78 5.82 4.55
C ASP A 744 -32.75 5.75 5.70
N LEU A 745 -31.60 6.44 5.57
CA LEU A 745 -30.59 6.56 6.64
C LEU A 745 -31.13 7.29 7.88
N LEU A 746 -31.91 8.36 7.70
CA LEU A 746 -32.58 9.07 8.81
C LEU A 746 -33.68 8.22 9.46
N LYS A 747 -34.37 7.37 8.70
CA LYS A 747 -35.37 6.43 9.21
C LYS A 747 -34.72 5.33 10.05
N GLU A 748 -33.70 4.65 9.52
CA GLU A 748 -32.94 3.60 10.22
C GLU A 748 -32.22 4.08 11.50
N THR A 749 -31.93 5.38 11.60
CA THR A 749 -31.28 5.97 12.79
C THR A 749 -32.26 6.59 13.79
N GLY A 750 -33.57 6.60 13.51
CA GLY A 750 -34.55 7.34 14.31
C GLY A 750 -34.47 8.87 14.18
N MET A 751 -33.57 9.38 13.33
CA MET A 751 -33.26 10.81 13.21
C MET A 751 -34.28 11.60 12.38
N LEU A 752 -35.29 10.97 11.77
CA LEU A 752 -36.39 11.70 11.11
C LEU A 752 -37.05 12.74 12.03
N GLY A 753 -37.15 12.47 13.34
CA GLY A 753 -37.73 13.41 14.31
C GLY A 753 -36.80 14.55 14.76
N CYS A 754 -35.48 14.45 14.56
CA CYS A 754 -34.52 15.33 15.26
C CYS A 754 -34.61 16.82 14.86
N LYS A 755 -34.13 17.73 15.72
CA LYS A 755 -33.97 19.15 15.37
C LYS A 755 -32.83 19.29 14.32
N PRO A 756 -33.07 19.94 13.16
CA PRO A 756 -32.03 20.16 12.15
C PRO A 756 -30.95 21.14 12.66
N ILE A 757 -29.82 21.23 11.95
CA ILE A 757 -28.72 22.14 12.25
C ILE A 757 -28.04 22.62 10.96
N ASP A 758 -27.49 23.84 10.99
CA ASP A 758 -27.03 24.54 9.79
C ASP A 758 -25.69 24.03 9.21
N THR A 759 -24.82 23.45 10.05
CA THR A 759 -23.49 22.97 9.65
C THR A 759 -23.23 21.51 10.09
N PRO A 760 -22.57 20.68 9.25
CA PRO A 760 -22.34 19.27 9.56
C PRO A 760 -21.33 19.04 10.68
N MET A 761 -20.45 20.01 10.94
CA MET A 761 -19.45 20.00 12.00
C MET A 761 -19.41 21.37 12.69
N ASP A 762 -18.96 21.40 13.94
CA ASP A 762 -18.78 22.64 14.69
C ASP A 762 -17.40 23.27 14.39
N SER A 763 -17.33 24.60 14.35
CA SER A 763 -16.06 25.32 14.12
C SER A 763 -15.26 25.56 15.41
N GLN A 764 -15.87 25.40 16.59
CA GLN A 764 -15.21 25.57 17.89
C GLN A 764 -14.78 24.24 18.52
N LYS A 765 -15.58 23.16 18.37
CA LYS A 765 -15.28 21.82 18.93
C LYS A 765 -14.36 21.01 17.98
N LYS A 766 -13.12 20.74 18.39
CA LYS A 766 -12.18 19.85 17.67
C LYS A 766 -12.13 18.46 18.31
N LEU A 767 -12.49 17.43 17.55
CA LEU A 767 -12.51 16.02 18.00
C LEU A 767 -11.13 15.53 18.44
N GLY A 768 -11.08 14.82 19.58
CA GLY A 768 -9.85 14.40 20.24
C GLY A 768 -9.81 12.91 20.63
N ILE A 769 -8.94 12.58 21.57
CA ILE A 769 -8.98 11.30 22.30
C ILE A 769 -8.92 11.66 23.78
N GLU A 770 -10.09 11.78 24.41
CA GLU A 770 -10.20 12.07 25.85
C GLU A 770 -10.08 10.77 26.65
N LYS A 771 -9.23 10.79 27.70
CA LYS A 771 -8.87 9.58 28.47
C LYS A 771 -10.02 8.97 29.27
N GLU A 772 -11.05 9.76 29.56
CA GLU A 772 -12.19 9.39 30.41
C GLU A 772 -13.50 9.29 29.59
N SER A 773 -13.39 9.17 28.26
CA SER A 773 -14.54 9.14 27.37
C SER A 773 -15.20 7.76 27.27
N THR A 774 -16.52 7.77 27.27
CA THR A 774 -17.41 6.61 27.14
C THR A 774 -17.28 5.95 25.75
N PRO A 775 -16.96 4.65 25.67
CA PRO A 775 -16.81 3.95 24.39
C PRO A 775 -18.17 3.59 23.77
N VAL A 776 -18.27 3.67 22.44
CA VAL A 776 -19.51 3.40 21.69
C VAL A 776 -19.39 2.09 20.90
N ASP A 777 -20.53 1.45 20.63
CA ASP A 777 -20.64 0.31 19.72
C ASP A 777 -19.92 0.59 18.38
N ARG A 778 -18.78 -0.07 18.22
CA ARG A 778 -17.89 0.05 17.08
C ARG A 778 -18.54 -0.42 15.78
N GLY A 779 -19.40 -1.44 15.83
CA GLY A 779 -20.12 -1.95 14.65
C GLY A 779 -21.19 -0.96 14.18
N ARG A 780 -21.97 -0.41 15.11
CA ARG A 780 -22.94 0.67 14.83
C ARG A 780 -22.24 1.90 14.26
N TYR A 781 -21.14 2.33 14.88
CA TYR A 781 -20.35 3.48 14.42
C TYR A 781 -19.79 3.28 13.00
N GLN A 782 -19.12 2.16 12.76
CA GLN A 782 -18.55 1.82 11.45
C GLN A 782 -19.63 1.74 10.35
N ARG A 783 -20.78 1.12 10.63
CA ARG A 783 -21.91 1.06 9.67
C ARG A 783 -22.41 2.46 9.30
N LEU A 784 -22.55 3.37 10.27
CA LEU A 784 -23.03 4.73 10.00
C LEU A 784 -22.01 5.57 9.24
N VAL A 785 -20.74 5.60 9.68
CA VAL A 785 -19.70 6.37 8.99
C VAL A 785 -19.44 5.82 7.59
N GLY A 786 -19.52 4.49 7.38
CA GLY A 786 -19.44 3.89 6.04
C GLY A 786 -20.52 4.39 5.07
N ARG A 787 -21.76 4.58 5.55
CA ARG A 787 -22.85 5.15 4.75
C ARG A 787 -22.67 6.64 4.48
N LEU A 788 -22.11 7.39 5.42
CA LEU A 788 -21.75 8.81 5.21
C LEU A 788 -20.59 8.97 4.22
N ILE A 789 -19.60 8.07 4.23
CA ILE A 789 -18.53 8.02 3.21
C ILE A 789 -19.13 7.77 1.83
N TYR A 790 -20.06 6.81 1.69
CA TYR A 790 -20.75 6.60 0.43
C TYR A 790 -21.55 7.84 -0.01
N LEU A 791 -22.30 8.48 0.88
CA LEU A 791 -23.05 9.71 0.59
C LEU A 791 -22.18 10.91 0.18
N SER A 792 -20.92 10.96 0.65
CA SER A 792 -19.98 12.04 0.27
C SER A 792 -19.65 12.08 -1.24
N HIS A 793 -20.08 11.09 -2.03
CA HIS A 793 -19.96 11.07 -3.49
C HIS A 793 -20.95 11.99 -4.23
N THR A 794 -22.05 12.44 -3.60
CA THR A 794 -22.86 13.57 -4.08
C THR A 794 -22.92 14.74 -3.09
N ARG A 795 -22.30 14.60 -1.92
CA ARG A 795 -22.26 15.60 -0.84
C ARG A 795 -20.82 16.01 -0.48
N PRO A 796 -20.13 16.80 -1.32
CA PRO A 796 -18.84 17.40 -1.00
C PRO A 796 -18.88 18.27 0.27
N ASP A 797 -20.03 18.88 0.57
CA ASP A 797 -20.28 19.72 1.74
C ASP A 797 -20.16 19.00 3.10
N ILE A 798 -20.31 17.67 3.14
CA ILE A 798 -20.03 16.86 4.34
C ILE A 798 -18.63 16.24 4.31
N GLY A 799 -17.85 16.45 3.25
CA GLY A 799 -16.60 15.74 2.96
C GLY A 799 -15.55 15.89 4.06
N PHE A 800 -15.35 17.10 4.60
CA PHE A 800 -14.47 17.31 5.75
C PHE A 800 -14.97 16.60 7.00
N ALA A 801 -16.23 16.82 7.40
CA ALA A 801 -16.81 16.25 8.60
C ALA A 801 -16.77 14.71 8.61
N VAL A 802 -17.05 14.08 7.47
CA VAL A 802 -16.96 12.62 7.29
C VAL A 802 -15.50 12.14 7.36
N SER A 803 -14.56 12.88 6.77
CA SER A 803 -13.13 12.60 6.86
C SER A 803 -12.59 12.72 8.29
N ALA A 804 -13.14 13.65 9.10
CA ALA A 804 -12.83 13.77 10.52
C ALA A 804 -13.29 12.53 11.31
N VAL A 805 -14.60 12.21 11.29
CA VAL A 805 -15.15 11.08 12.09
C VAL A 805 -14.58 9.71 11.64
N SER A 806 -14.24 9.53 10.37
CA SER A 806 -13.67 8.26 9.88
C SER A 806 -12.33 7.86 10.52
N GLN A 807 -11.59 8.80 11.13
CA GLN A 807 -10.32 8.51 11.81
C GLN A 807 -10.51 7.64 13.08
N PHE A 808 -11.72 7.64 13.65
CA PHE A 808 -12.01 7.02 14.95
C PHE A 808 -12.72 5.65 14.83
N MET A 809 -12.86 5.10 13.62
CA MET A 809 -13.46 3.77 13.35
C MET A 809 -12.85 2.59 14.13
N HIS A 810 -11.67 2.74 14.71
CA HIS A 810 -11.02 1.70 15.50
C HIS A 810 -11.44 1.70 16.98
N SER A 811 -11.73 2.87 17.54
CA SER A 811 -12.06 3.10 18.95
C SER A 811 -12.95 4.35 19.11
N PRO A 812 -14.24 4.27 18.72
CA PRO A 812 -15.15 5.41 18.79
C PRO A 812 -15.69 5.64 20.21
N THR A 813 -16.03 6.89 20.51
CA THR A 813 -16.54 7.35 21.81
C THR A 813 -17.83 8.14 21.63
N GLU A 814 -18.51 8.52 22.71
CA GLU A 814 -19.77 9.27 22.60
C GLU A 814 -19.59 10.63 21.90
N GLU A 815 -18.50 11.36 22.14
CA GLU A 815 -18.18 12.61 21.42
C GLU A 815 -18.11 12.39 19.89
N HIS A 816 -17.49 11.29 19.46
CA HIS A 816 -17.41 10.91 18.06
C HIS A 816 -18.77 10.54 17.48
N MET A 817 -19.66 9.96 18.29
CA MET A 817 -21.02 9.62 17.90
C MET A 817 -21.94 10.85 17.84
N GLU A 818 -21.77 11.84 18.75
CA GLU A 818 -22.41 13.15 18.65
C GLU A 818 -22.09 13.82 17.31
N ALA A 819 -20.83 13.79 16.87
CA ALA A 819 -20.42 14.36 15.60
C ALA A 819 -21.11 13.66 14.41
N VAL A 820 -21.24 12.33 14.43
CA VAL A 820 -22.03 11.58 13.44
C VAL A 820 -23.50 11.98 13.48
N TYR A 821 -24.10 12.15 14.66
CA TYR A 821 -25.48 12.65 14.79
C TYR A 821 -25.64 14.11 14.31
N ARG A 822 -24.62 14.97 14.45
CA ARG A 822 -24.64 16.34 13.89
C ARG A 822 -24.69 16.33 12.36
N ILE A 823 -23.88 15.48 11.72
CA ILE A 823 -23.92 15.29 10.26
C ILE A 823 -25.33 14.84 9.83
N LEU A 824 -25.97 13.93 10.58
CA LEU A 824 -27.35 13.50 10.31
C LEU A 824 -28.38 14.63 10.52
N ARG A 825 -28.25 15.47 11.55
CA ARG A 825 -29.11 16.66 11.76
C ARG A 825 -28.98 17.67 10.60
N TYR A 826 -27.78 17.84 10.04
CA TYR A 826 -27.55 18.69 8.86
C TYR A 826 -28.15 18.08 7.58
N LEU A 827 -28.02 16.76 7.40
CA LEU A 827 -28.64 16.05 6.27
C LEU A 827 -30.16 16.07 6.33
N LYS A 828 -30.79 16.06 7.53
CA LYS A 828 -32.24 16.29 7.67
C LYS A 828 -32.67 17.67 7.16
N MET A 829 -31.84 18.70 7.32
CA MET A 829 -32.16 20.05 6.83
C MET A 829 -32.18 20.13 5.30
N THR A 830 -31.30 19.35 4.64
CA THR A 830 -31.07 19.45 3.19
C THR A 830 -31.07 18.06 2.52
N PRO A 831 -32.18 17.30 2.58
CA PRO A 831 -32.20 15.92 2.07
C PRO A 831 -32.24 15.86 0.54
N GLY A 832 -32.64 16.94 -0.15
CA GLY A 832 -32.67 16.99 -1.61
C GLY A 832 -31.40 17.50 -2.26
N LYS A 833 -30.57 18.25 -1.51
CA LYS A 833 -29.34 18.90 -1.99
C LYS A 833 -28.38 17.89 -2.61
N GLY A 834 -27.97 18.18 -3.84
CA GLY A 834 -27.02 17.41 -4.64
C GLY A 834 -26.23 18.30 -5.60
N LEU A 835 -25.47 17.68 -6.49
CA LEU A 835 -24.62 18.35 -7.48
C LEU A 835 -25.46 18.90 -8.63
N PHE A 836 -25.20 20.12 -9.09
CA PHE A 836 -25.81 20.68 -10.29
C PHE A 836 -24.78 20.88 -11.41
N PHE A 837 -24.93 20.10 -12.49
CA PHE A 837 -24.21 20.26 -13.74
C PHE A 837 -24.99 21.22 -14.64
N ARG A 838 -24.50 22.45 -14.75
CA ARG A 838 -25.06 23.51 -15.60
C ARG A 838 -24.29 23.62 -16.92
N LYS A 839 -24.94 24.21 -17.93
CA LYS A 839 -24.28 24.58 -19.19
C LYS A 839 -23.49 25.88 -18.97
N THR A 840 -22.22 25.91 -19.39
CA THR A 840 -21.36 27.10 -19.32
C THR A 840 -20.52 27.24 -20.59
N GLU A 841 -20.03 28.44 -20.83
CA GLU A 841 -19.13 28.75 -21.96
C GLU A 841 -17.66 28.49 -21.61
N ASN A 842 -17.33 28.39 -20.31
CA ASN A 842 -15.98 28.07 -19.82
C ASN A 842 -15.59 26.64 -20.23
N ARG A 843 -14.40 26.49 -20.85
CA ARG A 843 -13.83 25.21 -21.30
C ARG A 843 -12.53 24.81 -20.59
N ASP A 844 -12.15 25.52 -19.54
CA ASP A 844 -10.96 25.21 -18.75
C ASP A 844 -11.21 24.10 -17.73
N THR A 845 -10.10 23.57 -17.20
CA THR A 845 -10.07 22.67 -16.04
C THR A 845 -9.46 23.44 -14.88
N GLU A 846 -10.28 23.76 -13.89
CA GLU A 846 -9.89 24.50 -12.68
C GLU A 846 -9.75 23.54 -11.50
N VAL A 847 -8.76 23.76 -10.63
CA VAL A 847 -8.52 22.94 -9.44
C VAL A 847 -8.14 23.85 -8.28
N TYR A 848 -8.93 23.80 -7.20
CA TYR A 848 -8.67 24.53 -5.96
C TYR A 848 -8.01 23.57 -4.96
N SER A 849 -7.01 24.05 -4.22
CA SER A 849 -6.33 23.28 -3.16
C SER A 849 -5.98 24.17 -1.96
N ASP A 850 -6.17 23.63 -0.75
CA ASP A 850 -5.97 24.27 0.56
C ASP A 850 -5.44 23.24 1.59
N ALA A 851 -4.86 23.69 2.71
CA ALA A 851 -4.45 22.85 3.83
C ALA A 851 -4.63 23.50 5.23
N ASP A 852 -5.49 22.92 6.07
CA ASP A 852 -5.58 23.27 7.51
C ASP A 852 -4.30 22.83 8.24
N TRP A 853 -3.32 23.73 8.34
CA TRP A 853 -1.99 23.45 8.87
C TRP A 853 -2.01 23.07 10.35
N ALA A 854 -1.47 21.88 10.66
CA ALA A 854 -1.47 21.30 12.00
C ALA A 854 -2.86 21.23 12.68
N GLY A 855 -3.92 21.18 11.85
CA GLY A 855 -5.32 21.23 12.28
C GLY A 855 -5.76 20.14 13.25
N ASN A 856 -5.18 18.94 13.15
CA ASN A 856 -5.46 17.82 14.06
C ASN A 856 -4.78 18.02 15.42
N ILE A 857 -5.54 18.01 16.51
CA ILE A 857 -5.02 18.27 17.87
C ILE A 857 -4.20 17.11 18.46
N ILE A 858 -4.38 15.88 17.98
CA ILE A 858 -3.77 14.65 18.50
C ILE A 858 -2.36 14.47 17.95
N ASP A 859 -2.19 14.54 16.62
CA ASP A 859 -0.94 14.25 15.93
C ASP A 859 -0.29 15.46 15.23
N ARG A 860 -0.92 16.65 15.32
CA ARG A 860 -0.50 17.91 14.68
C ARG A 860 -0.26 17.80 13.18
N ARG A 861 -0.89 16.86 12.51
CA ARG A 861 -0.88 16.76 11.04
C ARG A 861 -1.94 17.68 10.43
N SER A 862 -1.64 18.18 9.25
CA SER A 862 -2.53 19.06 8.49
C SER A 862 -3.63 18.27 7.76
N THR A 863 -4.74 18.91 7.40
CA THR A 863 -5.75 18.34 6.49
C THR A 863 -5.64 18.98 5.12
N SER A 864 -5.31 18.21 4.08
CA SER A 864 -5.34 18.70 2.69
C SER A 864 -6.73 18.54 2.10
N GLY A 865 -7.18 19.58 1.40
CA GLY A 865 -8.40 19.61 0.62
C GLY A 865 -8.10 19.93 -0.84
N TYR A 866 -8.86 19.34 -1.77
CA TYR A 866 -8.91 19.79 -3.15
C TYR A 866 -10.30 19.58 -3.77
N CYS A 867 -10.67 20.44 -4.72
CA CYS A 867 -11.85 20.26 -5.56
C CYS A 867 -11.58 20.74 -6.99
N SER A 868 -11.98 19.93 -7.98
CA SER A 868 -11.71 20.17 -9.40
C SER A 868 -13.00 20.33 -10.19
N PHE A 869 -13.02 21.37 -11.03
CA PHE A 869 -14.10 21.72 -11.93
C PHE A 869 -13.67 21.47 -13.38
N VAL A 870 -14.56 20.85 -14.15
CA VAL A 870 -14.43 20.72 -15.61
C VAL A 870 -15.59 21.48 -16.23
N TRP A 871 -15.26 22.51 -16.99
CA TRP A 871 -16.23 23.31 -17.75
C TRP A 871 -17.33 23.90 -16.86
N GLY A 872 -16.90 24.57 -15.79
CA GLY A 872 -17.76 25.25 -14.82
C GLY A 872 -18.55 24.36 -13.85
N ASN A 873 -18.34 23.03 -13.87
CA ASN A 873 -19.04 22.05 -13.03
C ASN A 873 -18.08 21.22 -12.17
N LEU A 874 -18.43 21.00 -10.90
CA LEU A 874 -17.64 20.21 -9.95
C LEU A 874 -17.64 18.72 -10.31
N VAL A 875 -16.46 18.12 -10.53
CA VAL A 875 -16.32 16.72 -10.94
C VAL A 875 -15.56 15.84 -9.95
N THR A 876 -14.62 16.39 -9.18
CA THR A 876 -13.84 15.64 -8.18
C THR A 876 -13.56 16.49 -6.94
N TRP A 877 -13.40 15.85 -5.78
CA TRP A 877 -13.03 16.52 -4.53
C TRP A 877 -12.45 15.52 -3.53
N ARG A 878 -11.74 16.03 -2.51
CA ARG A 878 -11.20 15.23 -1.40
C ARG A 878 -10.95 16.07 -0.15
N SER A 879 -11.17 15.46 1.01
CA SER A 879 -10.64 15.88 2.31
C SER A 879 -9.77 14.75 2.86
N LYS A 880 -8.50 15.00 3.19
CA LYS A 880 -7.58 13.97 3.69
C LYS A 880 -6.52 14.53 4.66
N LYS A 881 -6.43 13.95 5.87
CA LYS A 881 -5.31 14.20 6.78
C LYS A 881 -3.98 13.75 6.15
N GLN A 882 -2.96 14.61 6.22
CA GLN A 882 -1.62 14.32 5.71
C GLN A 882 -0.96 13.15 6.48
N SER A 883 -0.04 12.44 5.81
CA SER A 883 0.71 11.33 6.42
C SER A 883 1.89 11.79 7.28
N VAL A 884 2.28 13.07 7.18
CA VAL A 884 3.44 13.68 7.82
C VAL A 884 3.01 14.98 8.52
N VAL A 885 3.71 15.38 9.58
CA VAL A 885 3.54 16.69 10.23
C VAL A 885 4.28 17.75 9.42
N ALA A 886 3.55 18.70 8.86
CA ALA A 886 4.13 19.83 8.14
C ALA A 886 4.68 20.88 9.13
N ARG A 887 5.92 21.32 8.92
CA ARG A 887 6.64 22.28 9.78
C ARG A 887 6.31 23.74 9.49
N SER A 888 5.51 24.02 8.45
CA SER A 888 4.97 25.33 8.12
C SER A 888 3.66 25.20 7.33
N SER A 889 2.85 26.26 7.31
CA SER A 889 1.67 26.34 6.44
C SER A 889 2.04 26.22 4.96
N ALA A 890 3.11 26.91 4.53
CA ALA A 890 3.61 26.81 3.16
C ALA A 890 3.94 25.37 2.75
N GLU A 891 4.51 24.55 3.65
CA GLU A 891 4.74 23.11 3.39
C GLU A 891 3.43 22.33 3.29
N ALA A 892 2.47 22.58 4.20
CA ALA A 892 1.17 21.91 4.20
C ALA A 892 0.41 22.17 2.88
N GLU A 893 0.44 23.41 2.41
CA GLU A 893 -0.15 23.84 1.14
C GLU A 893 0.56 23.24 -0.06
N TYR A 894 1.90 23.21 -0.06
CA TYR A 894 2.67 22.60 -1.14
C TYR A 894 2.31 21.12 -1.34
N ARG A 895 2.03 20.40 -0.24
CA ARG A 895 1.54 19.01 -0.26
C ARG A 895 0.08 18.87 -0.70
N ALA A 896 -0.76 19.90 -0.53
CA ALA A 896 -2.13 19.93 -1.08
C ALA A 896 -2.09 20.21 -2.59
N LEU A 897 -1.29 21.18 -3.01
CA LEU A 897 -1.06 21.59 -4.39
C LEU A 897 -0.59 20.41 -5.26
N ALA A 898 0.35 19.61 -4.75
CA ALA A 898 0.81 18.38 -5.42
C ALA A 898 -0.32 17.38 -5.66
N GLN A 899 -1.22 17.18 -4.69
CA GLN A 899 -2.38 16.28 -4.81
C GLN A 899 -3.40 16.80 -5.82
N GLY A 900 -3.69 18.11 -5.81
CA GLY A 900 -4.57 18.75 -6.79
C GLY A 900 -4.04 18.64 -8.22
N ILE A 901 -2.73 18.84 -8.42
CA ILE A 901 -2.07 18.69 -9.72
C ILE A 901 -2.16 17.25 -10.23
N CYS A 902 -1.97 16.24 -9.38
CA CYS A 902 -2.16 14.83 -9.77
C CYS A 902 -3.60 14.53 -10.24
N GLU A 903 -4.62 15.04 -9.55
CA GLU A 903 -6.02 14.88 -9.98
C GLU A 903 -6.31 15.64 -11.29
N GLY A 904 -5.79 16.88 -11.43
CA GLY A 904 -5.92 17.67 -12.66
C GLY A 904 -5.28 17.01 -13.89
N ILE A 905 -4.11 16.39 -13.73
CA ILE A 905 -3.45 15.60 -14.80
C ILE A 905 -4.28 14.36 -15.16
N TRP A 906 -4.85 13.67 -14.17
CA TRP A 906 -5.76 12.54 -14.43
C TRP A 906 -7.01 13.00 -15.20
N ILE A 907 -7.62 14.13 -14.81
CA ILE A 907 -8.75 14.73 -15.53
C ILE A 907 -8.35 15.07 -16.98
N LYS A 908 -7.24 15.78 -17.21
CA LYS A 908 -6.80 16.15 -18.56
C LYS A 908 -6.50 14.93 -19.44
N ARG A 909 -6.00 13.84 -18.85
CA ARG A 909 -5.85 12.55 -19.53
C ARG A 909 -7.19 11.93 -19.92
N VAL A 910 -8.15 11.84 -19.01
CA VAL A 910 -9.50 11.32 -19.31
C VAL A 910 -10.21 12.16 -20.38
N LEU A 911 -10.05 13.48 -20.37
CA LEU A 911 -10.57 14.36 -21.42
C LEU A 911 -9.93 14.04 -22.79
N SER A 912 -8.60 13.84 -22.83
CA SER A 912 -7.90 13.44 -24.05
C SER A 912 -8.32 12.06 -24.58
N GLU A 913 -8.56 11.09 -23.69
CA GLU A 913 -9.05 9.75 -24.03
C GLU A 913 -10.51 9.78 -24.52
N LEU A 914 -11.28 10.81 -24.15
CA LEU A 914 -12.63 11.11 -24.67
C LEU A 914 -12.63 12.07 -25.89
N GLY A 915 -11.49 12.24 -26.56
CA GLY A 915 -11.34 13.09 -27.74
C GLY A 915 -11.41 14.61 -27.48
N GLN A 916 -11.47 15.03 -26.21
CA GLN A 916 -11.55 16.44 -25.80
C GLN A 916 -10.16 17.02 -25.52
N THR A 917 -9.32 17.08 -26.55
CA THR A 917 -7.92 17.54 -26.46
C THR A 917 -7.83 19.06 -26.33
N SER A 918 -7.89 19.58 -25.10
CA SER A 918 -7.61 21.00 -24.84
C SER A 918 -6.11 21.27 -24.67
N SER A 919 -5.60 22.25 -25.41
CA SER A 919 -4.25 22.80 -25.23
C SER A 919 -4.11 23.61 -23.93
N SER A 920 -5.22 24.15 -23.38
CA SER A 920 -5.19 25.02 -22.18
C SER A 920 -4.50 24.37 -20.97
N PRO A 921 -3.74 25.14 -20.17
CA PRO A 921 -3.11 24.65 -18.94
C PRO A 921 -4.16 24.38 -17.86
N ILE A 922 -3.87 23.44 -16.95
CA ILE A 922 -4.71 23.24 -15.76
C ILE A 922 -4.59 24.47 -14.86
N LEU A 923 -5.71 25.12 -14.55
CA LEU A 923 -5.75 26.32 -13.71
C LEU A 923 -5.80 25.92 -12.23
N MET A 924 -4.62 25.90 -11.60
CA MET A 924 -4.48 25.58 -10.17
C MET A 924 -4.62 26.86 -9.33
N MET A 925 -5.59 26.88 -8.43
CA MET A 925 -5.91 27.99 -7.52
C MET A 925 -5.41 27.67 -6.11
N CYS A 926 -4.61 28.58 -5.54
CA CYS A 926 -4.07 28.48 -4.19
C CYS A 926 -4.00 29.89 -3.58
N ASP A 927 -4.23 30.03 -2.27
CA ASP A 927 -4.17 31.32 -1.56
C ASP A 927 -2.84 31.54 -0.81
N ASN A 928 -2.00 30.51 -0.71
CA ASN A 928 -0.68 30.64 -0.09
C ASN A 928 0.36 31.17 -1.09
N GLN A 929 0.60 32.48 -1.04
CA GLN A 929 1.59 33.15 -1.89
C GLN A 929 3.02 32.61 -1.72
N ALA A 930 3.38 32.07 -0.54
CA ALA A 930 4.69 31.45 -0.33
C ALA A 930 4.79 30.07 -1.00
N ALA A 931 3.72 29.28 -1.04
CA ALA A 931 3.68 28.05 -1.83
C ALA A 931 3.81 28.36 -3.34
N ILE A 932 3.10 29.39 -3.82
CA ILE A 932 3.17 29.85 -5.21
C ILE A 932 4.58 30.37 -5.58
N SER A 933 5.24 31.12 -4.69
CA SER A 933 6.58 31.64 -4.97
C SER A 933 7.65 30.55 -4.92
N ILE A 934 7.56 29.57 -4.01
CA ILE A 934 8.43 28.38 -3.99
C ILE A 934 8.29 27.57 -5.30
N ALA A 935 7.07 27.43 -5.83
CA ALA A 935 6.84 26.69 -7.06
C ALA A 935 7.38 27.40 -8.32
N LYS A 936 7.31 28.74 -8.35
CA LYS A 936 7.78 29.58 -9.46
C LYS A 936 9.27 29.94 -9.38
N ASN A 937 9.91 29.87 -8.22
CA ASN A 937 11.32 30.22 -8.03
C ASN A 937 12.17 29.01 -7.59
N PRO A 938 13.04 28.46 -8.46
CA PRO A 938 13.84 27.28 -8.14
C PRO A 938 14.92 27.53 -7.08
N VAL A 939 15.26 28.78 -6.73
CA VAL A 939 16.44 29.14 -5.92
C VAL A 939 16.33 28.74 -4.43
N HIS A 940 15.13 28.54 -3.89
CA HIS A 940 14.91 28.33 -2.44
C HIS A 940 15.24 26.92 -1.90
N HIS A 941 16.41 26.37 -2.23
CA HIS A 941 16.80 24.98 -1.93
C HIS A 941 16.91 24.62 -0.43
N ASP A 942 17.40 25.52 0.43
CA ASP A 942 17.70 25.14 1.83
C ASP A 942 16.48 24.93 2.73
N ARG A 943 15.34 25.58 2.43
CA ARG A 943 14.14 25.55 3.28
C ARG A 943 13.17 24.41 2.96
N THR A 944 13.30 23.72 1.82
CA THR A 944 12.26 22.81 1.29
C THR A 944 12.67 21.33 1.19
N LYS A 945 13.79 20.92 1.78
CA LYS A 945 14.37 19.56 1.65
C LYS A 945 13.43 18.41 2.08
N HIS A 946 12.41 18.70 2.88
CA HIS A 946 11.39 17.74 3.33
C HIS A 946 10.18 17.61 2.39
N VAL A 947 10.09 18.45 1.35
CA VAL A 947 9.12 18.41 0.23
C VAL A 947 9.84 18.40 -1.13
N GLU A 948 11.11 17.97 -1.19
CA GLU A 948 11.95 18.11 -2.39
C GLU A 948 11.36 17.39 -3.63
N ILE A 949 10.76 16.21 -3.45
CA ILE A 949 10.07 15.47 -4.52
C ILE A 949 8.83 16.24 -5.00
N ASP A 950 7.98 16.69 -4.07
CA ASP A 950 6.80 17.50 -4.38
C ASP A 950 7.21 18.80 -5.10
N ARG A 951 8.32 19.43 -4.68
CA ARG A 951 8.90 20.63 -5.31
C ARG A 951 9.29 20.36 -6.77
N HIS A 952 10.10 19.34 -7.01
CA HIS A 952 10.54 19.02 -8.37
C HIS A 952 9.36 18.66 -9.27
N PHE A 953 8.39 17.88 -8.80
CA PHE A 953 7.18 17.56 -9.55
C PHE A 953 6.35 18.81 -9.90
N ILE A 954 6.08 19.70 -8.95
CA ILE A 954 5.28 20.91 -9.21
C ILE A 954 6.02 21.87 -10.14
N THR A 955 7.30 22.16 -9.88
CA THR A 955 8.09 23.06 -10.73
C THR A 955 8.23 22.50 -12.14
N GLU A 956 8.39 21.18 -12.33
CA GLU A 956 8.35 20.55 -13.66
C GLU A 956 7.04 20.87 -14.41
N LYS A 957 5.88 20.65 -13.79
CA LYS A 957 4.57 20.85 -14.46
C LYS A 957 4.20 22.32 -14.68
N VAL A 958 4.78 23.23 -13.92
CA VAL A 958 4.67 24.68 -14.13
C VAL A 958 5.61 25.14 -15.25
N THR A 959 6.86 24.66 -15.29
CA THR A 959 7.82 24.97 -16.36
C THR A 959 7.42 24.34 -17.70
N SER A 960 6.75 23.19 -17.72
CA SER A 960 6.21 22.55 -18.93
C SER A 960 4.84 23.09 -19.37
N GLU A 961 4.44 24.28 -18.88
CA GLU A 961 3.15 24.96 -19.12
C GLU A 961 1.90 24.07 -18.99
N THR A 962 2.02 22.95 -18.27
CA THR A 962 0.94 21.96 -18.10
C THR A 962 -0.02 22.41 -17.00
N VAL A 963 0.50 23.17 -16.03
CA VAL A 963 -0.19 23.73 -14.88
C VAL A 963 0.12 25.22 -14.79
N LYS A 964 -0.92 26.05 -14.66
CA LYS A 964 -0.80 27.50 -14.38
C LYS A 964 -1.22 27.76 -12.94
N LEU A 965 -0.26 28.20 -12.12
CA LEU A 965 -0.49 28.57 -10.71
C LEU A 965 -1.02 30.00 -10.59
N ASN A 966 -2.29 30.12 -10.21
CA ASN A 966 -2.98 31.38 -9.94
C ASN A 966 -3.15 31.58 -8.42
N TYR A 967 -3.09 32.84 -7.99
CA TYR A 967 -3.45 33.23 -6.62
C TYR A 967 -4.96 33.47 -6.52
N VAL A 968 -5.61 32.91 -5.50
CA VAL A 968 -6.99 33.22 -5.11
C VAL A 968 -6.97 33.78 -3.68
N PRO A 969 -7.72 34.83 -3.31
CA PRO A 969 -7.81 35.25 -1.91
C PRO A 969 -8.57 34.21 -1.09
N THR A 970 -8.21 33.96 0.18
CA THR A 970 -8.83 32.94 1.04
C THR A 970 -10.37 33.01 1.13
N LYS A 971 -10.97 34.21 1.04
CA LYS A 971 -12.45 34.38 0.95
C LYS A 971 -13.10 33.72 -0.29
N HIS A 972 -12.31 33.36 -1.28
CA HIS A 972 -12.70 32.69 -2.52
C HIS A 972 -12.01 31.33 -2.70
N GLN A 973 -11.30 30.84 -1.69
CA GLN A 973 -10.68 29.51 -1.67
C GLN A 973 -11.77 28.44 -1.49
N THR A 974 -12.25 27.87 -2.59
CA THR A 974 -13.33 26.87 -2.56
C THR A 974 -12.95 25.58 -1.82
N ALA A 975 -11.65 25.29 -1.67
CA ALA A 975 -11.18 24.10 -0.96
C ALA A 975 -11.27 24.19 0.58
N ASP A 976 -11.50 25.37 1.17
CA ASP A 976 -11.63 25.59 2.63
C ASP A 976 -12.65 24.65 3.31
N ILE A 977 -13.77 24.39 2.62
CA ILE A 977 -14.85 23.50 3.10
C ILE A 977 -14.44 22.01 3.18
N LEU A 978 -13.25 21.67 2.66
CA LEU A 978 -12.68 20.32 2.66
C LEU A 978 -11.48 20.18 3.60
N THR A 979 -11.11 21.21 4.35
CA THR A 979 -9.92 21.20 5.23
C THR A 979 -10.20 21.51 6.69
N LYS A 980 -11.18 22.39 6.96
CA LYS A 980 -11.54 22.87 8.29
C LYS A 980 -13.06 23.03 8.45
N ALA A 981 -13.54 23.04 9.69
CA ALA A 981 -14.93 23.35 9.99
C ALA A 981 -15.15 24.87 9.97
N LEU A 982 -16.20 25.31 9.27
CA LEU A 982 -16.44 26.72 8.96
C LEU A 982 -17.67 27.28 9.70
N PRO A 983 -17.66 28.57 10.10
CA PRO A 983 -18.86 29.28 10.51
C PRO A 983 -19.93 29.26 9.41
N ARG A 984 -21.20 29.29 9.81
CA ARG A 984 -22.36 29.16 8.90
C ARG A 984 -22.28 30.04 7.63
N PRO A 985 -22.00 31.36 7.68
CA PRO A 985 -22.01 32.20 6.46
C PRO A 985 -20.96 31.77 5.43
N ASN A 986 -19.74 31.45 5.89
CA ASN A 986 -18.68 30.93 5.03
C ASN A 986 -19.05 29.54 4.48
N PHE A 987 -19.64 28.68 5.30
CA PHE A 987 -20.06 27.34 4.89
C PHE A 987 -21.16 27.39 3.82
N GLU A 988 -22.13 28.30 3.94
CA GLU A 988 -23.20 28.51 2.95
C GLU A 988 -22.65 29.06 1.62
N ASP A 989 -21.78 30.08 1.67
CA ASP A 989 -21.12 30.66 0.47
C ASP A 989 -20.24 29.63 -0.28
N LEU A 990 -19.40 28.86 0.43
CA LEU A 990 -18.61 27.81 -0.21
C LEU A 990 -19.47 26.64 -0.72
N THR A 991 -20.58 26.31 -0.04
CA THR A 991 -21.58 25.34 -0.52
C THR A 991 -22.17 25.76 -1.86
N CYS A 992 -22.45 27.06 -2.06
CA CYS A 992 -22.88 27.60 -3.35
C CYS A 992 -21.78 27.54 -4.42
N LYS A 993 -20.51 27.85 -4.07
CA LYS A 993 -19.36 27.75 -4.99
C LYS A 993 -19.07 26.33 -5.46
N LEU A 994 -19.37 25.30 -4.64
CA LEU A 994 -19.33 23.89 -5.03
C LEU A 994 -20.41 23.49 -6.06
N GLY A 995 -21.35 24.38 -6.41
CA GLY A 995 -22.43 24.06 -7.35
C GLY A 995 -23.50 23.12 -6.77
N LEU A 996 -23.73 23.18 -5.45
CA LEU A 996 -24.77 22.39 -4.79
C LEU A 996 -26.14 23.06 -4.86
N TYR A 997 -27.16 22.26 -5.23
CA TYR A 997 -28.53 22.72 -5.46
C TYR A 997 -29.54 21.73 -4.86
N ASP A 998 -30.60 22.23 -4.23
CA ASP A 998 -31.69 21.41 -3.70
C ASP A 998 -32.96 21.61 -4.55
N ILE A 999 -33.29 20.60 -5.36
CA ILE A 999 -34.49 20.58 -6.23
C ILE A 999 -35.81 20.47 -5.46
N TYR A 1000 -35.78 20.38 -4.13
CA TYR A 1000 -36.94 20.34 -3.24
C TYR A 1000 -36.97 21.51 -2.25
N SER A 1001 -36.12 22.52 -2.43
CA SER A 1001 -36.31 23.82 -1.75
C SER A 1001 -37.65 24.43 -2.21
N PRO A 1002 -38.40 25.10 -1.32
CA PRO A 1002 -39.35 26.13 -1.75
C PRO A 1002 -38.67 27.13 -2.67
N ALA A 1003 -39.42 27.66 -3.63
CA ALA A 1003 -38.98 28.66 -4.61
C ALA A 1003 -39.16 30.09 -4.08
#